data_AF-A0A8T2J431-F1
#
_entry.id   AF-A0A8T2J431-F1
#
_cell.length_a   1.000
_cell.length_b   1.000
_cell.length_c   1.000
_cell.angle_alpha   90.00
_cell.angle_beta   90.00
_cell.angle_gamma   90.00
#
_symmetry.space_group_name_H-M   'P 1'
#
loop_
_entity.id
_entity.type
_entity.pdbx_description
1 polymer ?
#
loop_
_entity_poly.entity_id
_entity_poly.type
_entity_poly.pdbx_seq_one_letter_code
_entity_poly.pdbx_strand_id
1 'polypeptide(L)'
;MVLEFRATFHLHRDVMPWILTRATNDNEERRSRTVRILNVERNRRVLFTWKEVESATTNIGLYDPDLQHNELLYSFDKDVHIISCSVNYEKSLLALSYFNSIEESQYDPLKPVSKYLVLLIEIQPVNNTLVLKAVDCGIRVQFLYPSEERPFPESHLLLVSEEKYVEQFHVILAVEDNRVVIKNSGQLPRDRIAEDFVWLQWDMLGQRLFYIIPKHSCSVLHCVQFYHEDNFKIIFEVSLEITFPEQNVSFVNLGCDHSKLKAERSTSLNLQVLTNKGGGLCLFYLYPFKDTKEVNYLVAFLHRGCTKTFKVATSINDEKQFKNVSLVNLDSYVAVCLPNHFLHLINTKYPDMMCYNMFLSNADARMSGMCFDFPVQSLFRASVIDFCKGILFSVNINIKFLLKFLWTCKRDHERLAVLHCFILHLDEFSQCQTQIIEWICENFSVCHIFDPIQEFIIAFLHRKLGLETMNVEKLLPYSSLPFWNQVIDGVLCSTEITDMPILKIGIFKGFWEKFHSNLEYMKHTLQQFHPSNHVHRRDWCKLIADMDIQEKRNIVYQRNILENAKKVILNMEIWRSDHRMVPLYQEEEYLQKDLMGLMMVKLRDHLSQHLFHVGKNKIDKIVLDYVSKQLDIICLILEVVWQKYELKPCSFSLNERGSSSDYFAFHVMCRISDAACKMGMPLPPGFQTLQLVLGVRCLPLGNVLHYIDAGILQMTETFAVKLLQELDDSQVNEKLKSSIIIRLPETICQNVPHLWDNIISNNCIAMKYVKLLLQKLKKRESTRQTMRNQSSMYIDFLPLNYLIQMLSEEEDKALNPFEDDNIDAAFLEEVALKQTIVLLGLHNT
;
A
#
# COMPACT_ATOMS: atom_id res chain seq x y z
N MET A 1 -17.38 -13.30 -4.70
CA MET A 1 -16.24 -13.73 -5.53
C MET A 1 -15.22 -12.60 -5.51
N VAL A 2 -13.92 -12.89 -5.55
CA VAL A 2 -12.88 -11.86 -5.32
C VAL A 2 -12.83 -10.80 -6.41
N LEU A 3 -12.88 -11.19 -7.69
CA LEU A 3 -12.98 -10.22 -8.78
C LEU A 3 -14.40 -10.15 -9.30
N GLU A 4 -14.84 -8.92 -9.55
CA GLU A 4 -16.12 -8.57 -10.12
C GLU A 4 -15.91 -8.04 -11.53
N PHE A 5 -16.52 -8.71 -12.49
CA PHE A 5 -16.51 -8.34 -13.90
C PHE A 5 -17.78 -7.59 -14.23
N ARG A 6 -17.67 -6.32 -14.59
CA ARG A 6 -18.77 -5.49 -15.05
C ARG A 6 -18.65 -5.26 -16.55
N ALA A 7 -19.62 -5.74 -17.32
CA ALA A 7 -19.65 -5.51 -18.76
C ALA A 7 -19.87 -4.00 -19.05
N THR A 8 -18.84 -3.35 -19.60
CA THR A 8 -18.91 -1.93 -20.02
C THR A 8 -19.44 -1.81 -21.44
N PHE A 9 -19.12 -2.78 -22.30
CA PHE A 9 -19.64 -2.88 -23.67
C PHE A 9 -20.00 -4.32 -23.99
N HIS A 10 -21.11 -4.50 -24.70
CA HIS A 10 -21.56 -5.80 -25.18
C HIS A 10 -22.09 -5.67 -26.60
N LEU A 11 -21.43 -6.34 -27.56
CA LEU A 11 -21.76 -6.27 -28.99
C LEU A 11 -23.25 -6.48 -29.27
N HIS A 12 -23.85 -7.54 -28.71
CA HIS A 12 -25.29 -7.80 -28.91
C HIS A 12 -26.25 -6.81 -28.21
N ARG A 13 -25.83 -6.13 -27.15
CA ARG A 13 -26.70 -5.19 -26.42
C ARG A 13 -26.60 -3.80 -27.03
N ASP A 14 -25.39 -3.36 -27.33
CA ASP A 14 -25.07 -1.97 -27.63
C ASP A 14 -25.03 -1.69 -29.14
N VAL A 15 -24.75 -2.71 -29.97
CA VAL A 15 -24.59 -2.55 -31.43
C VAL A 15 -25.71 -3.19 -32.23
N MET A 16 -26.11 -4.42 -31.88
CA MET A 16 -27.11 -5.17 -32.67
C MET A 16 -28.44 -4.44 -32.88
N PRO A 17 -29.06 -3.80 -31.87
CA PRO A 17 -30.32 -3.07 -32.09
C PRO A 17 -30.20 -1.98 -33.15
N TRP A 18 -29.05 -1.31 -33.22
CA TRP A 18 -28.78 -0.26 -34.21
C TRP A 18 -28.54 -0.81 -35.62
N ILE A 19 -27.96 -2.02 -35.74
CA ILE A 19 -27.83 -2.69 -37.04
C ILE A 19 -29.22 -3.13 -37.54
N LEU A 20 -30.08 -3.62 -36.64
CA LEU A 20 -31.41 -4.12 -37.00
C LEU A 20 -32.35 -3.02 -37.49
N THR A 21 -32.31 -1.82 -36.90
CA THR A 21 -33.14 -0.69 -37.36
C THR A 21 -32.82 -0.20 -38.77
N ARG A 22 -31.64 -0.54 -39.29
CA ARG A 22 -31.19 -0.13 -40.64
C ARG A 22 -31.49 -1.14 -41.72
N ALA A 23 -31.93 -2.34 -41.36
CA ALA A 23 -32.12 -3.43 -42.29
C ALA A 23 -33.61 -3.70 -42.55
N THR A 24 -33.94 -4.02 -43.80
CA THR A 24 -35.33 -4.08 -44.29
C THR A 24 -36.02 -5.44 -44.10
N ASN A 25 -35.30 -6.51 -43.71
CA ASN A 25 -35.88 -7.84 -43.45
C ASN A 25 -35.15 -8.67 -42.37
N ASP A 26 -35.92 -9.51 -41.69
CA ASP A 26 -35.61 -10.28 -40.49
C ASP A 26 -34.78 -11.54 -40.75
N ASN A 27 -33.65 -11.63 -40.05
CA ASN A 27 -33.05 -12.88 -39.54
C ASN A 27 -31.94 -12.50 -38.54
N GLU A 28 -32.34 -12.14 -37.31
CA GLU A 28 -31.43 -11.74 -36.22
C GLU A 28 -30.28 -12.74 -36.01
N GLU A 29 -30.56 -14.05 -36.09
CA GLU A 29 -29.56 -15.11 -35.88
C GLU A 29 -28.43 -15.11 -36.91
N ARG A 30 -28.72 -14.77 -38.18
CA ARG A 30 -27.70 -14.76 -39.24
C ARG A 30 -26.80 -13.54 -39.13
N ARG A 31 -27.35 -12.37 -38.79
CA ARG A 31 -26.57 -11.13 -38.58
C ARG A 31 -25.74 -11.20 -37.29
N SER A 32 -26.31 -11.78 -36.23
CA SER A 32 -25.62 -12.03 -34.96
C SER A 32 -24.30 -12.80 -35.14
N ARG A 33 -24.20 -13.69 -36.13
CA ARG A 33 -22.98 -14.45 -36.46
C ARG A 33 -21.92 -13.68 -37.26
N THR A 34 -22.28 -12.56 -37.88
CA THR A 34 -21.37 -11.76 -38.73
C THR A 34 -20.80 -10.56 -37.99
N VAL A 35 -21.45 -10.06 -36.93
CA VAL A 35 -20.95 -8.92 -36.16
C VAL A 35 -19.73 -9.33 -35.34
N ARG A 36 -18.64 -8.54 -35.43
CA ARG A 36 -17.38 -8.81 -34.72
C ARG A 36 -16.69 -7.52 -34.31
N ILE A 37 -15.93 -7.56 -33.22
CA ILE A 37 -15.05 -6.46 -32.80
C ILE A 37 -13.75 -6.56 -33.61
N LEU A 38 -13.36 -5.45 -34.24
CA LEU A 38 -12.10 -5.35 -34.99
C LEU A 38 -10.97 -4.84 -34.11
N ASN A 39 -11.22 -3.75 -33.39
CA ASN A 39 -10.24 -3.10 -32.53
C ASN A 39 -10.95 -2.26 -31.46
N VAL A 40 -10.21 -1.91 -30.40
CA VAL A 40 -10.60 -0.85 -29.47
C VAL A 40 -9.55 0.24 -29.61
N GLU A 41 -9.92 1.51 -29.52
CA GLU A 41 -8.99 2.64 -29.64
C GLU A 41 -8.57 3.21 -28.28
N ARG A 42 -7.55 4.09 -28.26
CA ARG A 42 -7.03 4.71 -27.02
C ARG A 42 -8.10 5.45 -26.22
N ASN A 43 -9.05 6.07 -26.91
CA ASN A 43 -10.21 6.75 -26.32
C ASN A 43 -11.38 5.80 -25.99
N ARG A 44 -11.13 4.48 -25.92
CA ARG A 44 -12.10 3.42 -25.60
C ARG A 44 -13.20 3.19 -26.62
N ARG A 45 -13.22 3.92 -27.75
CA ARG A 45 -14.16 3.66 -28.83
C ARG A 45 -13.91 2.28 -29.42
N VAL A 46 -14.98 1.56 -29.72
CA VAL A 46 -14.92 0.17 -30.20
C VAL A 46 -15.22 0.16 -31.70
N LEU A 47 -14.27 -0.32 -32.50
CA LEU A 47 -14.45 -0.57 -33.92
C LEU A 47 -15.03 -1.97 -34.11
N PHE A 48 -16.11 -2.07 -34.89
CA PHE A 48 -16.78 -3.32 -35.18
C PHE A 48 -17.09 -3.44 -36.67
N THR A 49 -17.32 -4.66 -37.14
CA THR A 49 -17.74 -4.96 -38.50
C THR A 49 -18.93 -5.90 -38.52
N TRP A 50 -19.74 -5.81 -39.56
CA TRP A 50 -20.77 -6.79 -39.86
C TRP A 50 -20.91 -6.96 -41.37
N LYS A 51 -21.43 -8.11 -41.77
CA LYS A 51 -21.75 -8.39 -43.16
C LYS A 51 -23.25 -8.27 -43.38
N GLU A 52 -23.63 -7.56 -44.44
CA GLU A 52 -25.01 -7.51 -44.90
C GLU A 52 -25.23 -8.58 -45.97
N VAL A 53 -26.07 -9.57 -45.64
CA VAL A 53 -26.22 -10.80 -46.44
C VAL A 53 -26.91 -10.53 -47.78
N GLU A 54 -27.81 -9.54 -47.85
CA GLU A 54 -28.59 -9.24 -49.05
C GLU A 54 -27.77 -8.48 -50.10
N SER A 55 -26.93 -7.55 -49.67
CA SER A 55 -26.09 -6.71 -50.55
C SER A 55 -24.68 -7.26 -50.73
N ALA A 56 -24.31 -8.33 -50.01
CA ALA A 56 -22.95 -8.84 -49.89
C ALA A 56 -21.91 -7.76 -49.51
N THR A 57 -22.35 -6.73 -48.77
CA THR A 57 -21.49 -5.63 -48.35
C THR A 57 -20.85 -5.92 -46.99
N THR A 58 -19.63 -5.43 -46.81
CA THR A 58 -18.94 -5.46 -45.50
C THR A 58 -18.90 -4.07 -44.93
N ASN A 59 -19.49 -3.87 -43.76
CA ASN A 59 -19.61 -2.56 -43.13
C ASN A 59 -18.67 -2.44 -41.93
N ILE A 60 -18.20 -1.23 -41.66
CA ILE A 60 -17.36 -0.87 -40.52
C ILE A 60 -18.07 0.22 -39.73
N GLY A 61 -18.26 -0.04 -38.44
CA GLY A 61 -18.87 0.90 -37.50
C GLY A 61 -17.97 1.23 -36.33
N LEU A 62 -18.29 2.34 -35.68
CA LEU A 62 -17.63 2.84 -34.48
C LEU A 62 -18.69 3.03 -33.40
N TYR A 63 -18.44 2.44 -32.24
CA TYR A 63 -19.25 2.67 -31.05
C TYR A 63 -18.48 3.58 -30.08
N ASP A 64 -19.11 4.68 -29.68
CA ASP A 64 -18.62 5.55 -28.63
C ASP A 64 -19.28 5.16 -27.29
N PRO A 65 -18.54 4.57 -26.34
CA PRO A 65 -19.10 4.11 -25.07
C PRO A 65 -19.55 5.25 -24.14
N ASP A 66 -18.98 6.44 -24.30
CA ASP A 66 -19.32 7.60 -23.45
C ASP A 66 -20.63 8.23 -23.91
N LEU A 67 -20.84 8.32 -25.22
CA LEU A 67 -22.08 8.83 -25.83
C LEU A 67 -23.14 7.75 -26.06
N GLN A 68 -22.79 6.47 -25.88
CA GLN A 68 -23.61 5.31 -26.23
C GLN A 68 -24.16 5.38 -27.66
N HIS A 69 -23.32 5.82 -28.59
CA HIS A 69 -23.72 6.11 -29.96
C HIS A 69 -22.96 5.25 -30.97
N ASN A 70 -23.68 4.74 -31.97
CA ASN A 70 -23.13 3.96 -33.07
C ASN A 70 -23.09 4.81 -34.36
N GLU A 71 -21.95 4.81 -35.02
CA GLU A 71 -21.67 5.54 -36.25
C GLU A 71 -21.19 4.56 -37.34
N LEU A 72 -21.66 4.72 -38.58
CA LEU A 72 -21.14 3.97 -39.73
C LEU A 72 -19.96 4.76 -40.31
N LEU A 73 -18.79 4.15 -40.40
CA LEU A 73 -17.59 4.80 -40.93
C LEU A 73 -17.37 4.53 -42.42
N TYR A 74 -17.52 3.27 -42.84
CA TYR A 74 -17.25 2.87 -44.22
C TYR A 74 -17.97 1.56 -44.59
N SER A 75 -18.29 1.41 -45.88
CA SER A 75 -18.99 0.25 -46.45
C SER A 75 -18.24 -0.23 -47.70
N PHE A 76 -17.96 -1.53 -47.77
CA PHE A 76 -17.41 -2.19 -48.96
C PHE A 76 -18.52 -2.80 -49.79
N ASP A 77 -18.47 -2.59 -51.10
CA ASP A 77 -19.38 -3.20 -52.09
C ASP A 77 -19.10 -4.69 -52.37
N LYS A 78 -18.30 -5.34 -51.50
CA LYS A 78 -17.89 -6.74 -51.61
C LYS A 78 -17.81 -7.38 -50.23
N ASP A 79 -17.85 -8.72 -50.21
CA ASP A 79 -17.56 -9.47 -49.00
C ASP A 79 -16.04 -9.51 -48.79
N VAL A 80 -15.58 -8.85 -47.72
CA VAL A 80 -14.16 -8.71 -47.41
C VAL A 80 -13.91 -9.16 -45.97
N HIS A 81 -12.87 -9.97 -45.76
CA HIS A 81 -12.47 -10.39 -44.42
C HIS A 81 -11.44 -9.41 -43.83
N ILE A 82 -11.92 -8.44 -43.06
CA ILE A 82 -11.07 -7.46 -42.36
C ILE A 82 -10.31 -8.14 -41.22
N ILE A 83 -9.02 -7.84 -41.12
CA ILE A 83 -8.10 -8.43 -40.15
C ILE A 83 -7.71 -7.43 -39.07
N SER A 84 -7.50 -6.18 -39.46
CA SER A 84 -7.11 -5.09 -38.58
C SER A 84 -7.73 -3.80 -39.08
N CYS A 85 -8.13 -2.94 -38.16
CA CYS A 85 -8.73 -1.65 -38.49
C CYS A 85 -8.41 -0.66 -37.37
N SER A 86 -8.11 0.59 -37.73
CA SER A 86 -7.90 1.67 -36.79
C SER A 86 -8.37 3.00 -37.38
N VAL A 87 -8.82 3.90 -36.52
CA VAL A 87 -9.27 5.25 -36.88
C VAL A 87 -8.42 6.29 -36.17
N ASN A 88 -8.13 7.42 -36.83
CA ASN A 88 -7.40 8.51 -36.19
C ASN A 88 -8.27 9.27 -35.18
N TYR A 89 -7.64 10.12 -34.37
CA TYR A 89 -8.32 10.86 -33.30
C TYR A 89 -9.47 11.74 -33.82
N GLU A 90 -9.27 12.42 -34.95
CA GLU A 90 -10.21 13.34 -35.58
C GLU A 90 -11.36 12.63 -36.31
N LYS A 91 -11.31 11.29 -36.46
CA LYS A 91 -12.24 10.50 -37.28
C LYS A 91 -12.26 10.88 -38.77
N SER A 92 -11.14 11.40 -39.31
CA SER A 92 -11.02 11.76 -40.72
C SER A 92 -10.39 10.66 -41.58
N LEU A 93 -9.59 9.77 -40.98
CA LEU A 93 -8.86 8.71 -41.65
C LEU A 93 -9.19 7.34 -41.05
N LEU A 94 -9.35 6.35 -41.94
CA LEU A 94 -9.54 4.95 -41.60
C LEU A 94 -8.42 4.12 -42.24
N ALA A 95 -7.65 3.41 -41.43
CA ALA A 95 -6.66 2.47 -41.89
C ALA A 95 -7.17 1.05 -41.66
N LEU A 96 -7.07 0.19 -42.67
CA LEU A 96 -7.55 -1.18 -42.57
C LEU A 96 -6.66 -2.14 -43.35
N SER A 97 -6.60 -3.38 -42.87
CA SER A 97 -6.00 -4.51 -43.57
C SER A 97 -7.04 -5.62 -43.71
N TYR A 98 -7.14 -6.19 -44.91
CA TYR A 98 -8.08 -7.27 -45.19
C TYR A 98 -7.46 -8.37 -46.04
N PHE A 99 -8.06 -9.55 -45.96
CA PHE A 99 -7.72 -10.71 -46.78
C PHE A 99 -8.53 -10.68 -48.08
N ASN A 100 -7.82 -10.76 -49.20
CA ASN A 100 -8.40 -10.78 -50.54
C ASN A 100 -8.65 -12.23 -50.94
N SER A 101 -9.83 -12.77 -50.62
CA SER A 101 -10.25 -14.10 -51.08
C SER A 101 -10.80 -13.99 -52.51
N ILE A 102 -9.95 -14.21 -53.51
CA ILE A 102 -10.43 -14.43 -54.87
C ILE A 102 -10.95 -15.87 -54.93
N GLU A 103 -12.22 -16.06 -55.29
CA GLU A 103 -12.76 -17.40 -55.56
C GLU A 103 -11.94 -18.06 -56.67
N GLU A 104 -11.51 -19.31 -56.44
CA GLU A 104 -10.54 -20.09 -57.23
C GLU A 104 -10.92 -20.29 -58.72
N SER A 105 -12.07 -19.79 -59.20
CA SER A 105 -12.57 -19.95 -60.55
C SER A 105 -12.01 -19.00 -61.61
N GLN A 106 -11.18 -18.00 -61.25
CA GLN A 106 -10.53 -17.07 -62.20
C GLN A 106 -9.00 -17.00 -62.03
N TYR A 107 -8.36 -18.14 -61.80
CA TYR A 107 -6.89 -18.22 -61.83
C TYR A 107 -6.36 -18.01 -63.25
N ASP A 108 -5.94 -16.79 -63.55
CA ASP A 108 -5.00 -16.50 -64.64
C ASP A 108 -3.58 -16.60 -64.05
N PRO A 109 -2.80 -17.67 -64.31
CA PRO A 109 -1.52 -17.94 -63.64
C PRO A 109 -0.44 -16.88 -63.90
N LEU A 110 -0.71 -15.92 -64.78
CA LEU A 110 0.20 -14.84 -65.18
C LEU A 110 0.03 -13.54 -64.38
N LYS A 111 -0.93 -13.46 -63.44
CA LYS A 111 -1.09 -12.30 -62.54
C LYS A 111 -1.00 -12.72 -61.07
N PRO A 112 0.17 -12.62 -60.42
CA PRO A 112 0.25 -12.79 -58.97
C PRO A 112 -0.55 -11.66 -58.31
N VAL A 113 -1.62 -12.04 -57.60
CA VAL A 113 -2.41 -11.09 -56.79
C VAL A 113 -2.05 -11.30 -55.33
N SER A 114 -1.65 -10.21 -54.65
CA SER A 114 -1.31 -10.25 -53.24
C SER A 114 -2.49 -10.69 -52.37
N LYS A 115 -2.22 -11.55 -51.39
CA LYS A 115 -3.26 -12.11 -50.50
C LYS A 115 -3.85 -11.08 -49.53
N TYR A 116 -3.08 -10.08 -49.13
CA TYR A 116 -3.47 -9.06 -48.15
C TYR A 116 -3.27 -7.67 -48.74
N LEU A 117 -4.28 -6.83 -48.54
CA LEU A 117 -4.25 -5.43 -48.94
C LEU A 117 -4.41 -4.54 -47.70
N VAL A 118 -3.60 -3.48 -47.65
CA VAL A 118 -3.66 -2.45 -46.61
C VAL A 118 -4.08 -1.15 -47.26
N LEU A 119 -5.21 -0.61 -46.80
CA LEU A 119 -5.80 0.63 -47.30
C LEU A 119 -5.75 1.73 -46.26
N LEU A 120 -5.60 2.95 -46.74
CA LEU A 120 -5.83 4.19 -46.01
C LEU A 120 -6.95 4.97 -46.73
N ILE A 121 -8.02 5.27 -46.00
CA ILE A 121 -9.25 5.82 -46.55
C ILE A 121 -9.57 7.14 -45.85
N GLU A 122 -9.88 8.18 -46.63
CA GLU A 122 -10.48 9.43 -46.14
C GLU A 122 -11.97 9.19 -45.89
N ILE A 123 -12.48 9.47 -44.69
CA ILE A 123 -13.87 9.13 -44.30
C ILE A 123 -14.76 10.34 -43.95
N GLN A 124 -14.21 11.56 -43.86
CA GLN A 124 -14.99 12.78 -43.59
C GLN A 124 -14.65 13.93 -44.57
N PRO A 125 -15.30 13.99 -45.74
CA PRO A 125 -16.18 12.97 -46.36
C PRO A 125 -15.38 11.82 -47.01
N VAL A 126 -16.07 10.73 -47.37
CA VAL A 126 -15.46 9.65 -48.15
C VAL A 126 -15.00 10.17 -49.51
N ASN A 127 -13.70 10.15 -49.76
CA ASN A 127 -13.12 10.80 -50.94
C ASN A 127 -12.08 9.92 -51.64
N ASN A 128 -10.93 9.69 -51.00
CA ASN A 128 -9.84 8.91 -51.59
C ASN A 128 -9.55 7.61 -50.81
N THR A 129 -9.11 6.58 -51.54
CA THR A 129 -8.65 5.30 -50.99
C THR A 129 -7.26 5.00 -51.53
N LEU A 130 -6.27 5.00 -50.65
CA LEU A 130 -4.87 4.78 -50.98
C LEU A 130 -4.43 3.38 -50.56
N VAL A 131 -3.80 2.64 -51.47
CA VAL A 131 -3.21 1.33 -51.18
C VAL A 131 -1.82 1.54 -50.59
N LEU A 132 -1.65 1.27 -49.30
CA LEU A 132 -0.37 1.40 -48.61
C LEU A 132 0.57 0.23 -48.93
N LYS A 133 0.05 -0.99 -48.88
CA LYS A 133 0.79 -2.23 -49.17
C LYS A 133 -0.11 -3.31 -49.77
N ALA A 134 0.49 -4.10 -50.65
CA ALA A 134 -0.06 -5.33 -51.19
C ALA A 134 0.97 -6.44 -50.95
N VAL A 135 0.67 -7.38 -50.04
CA VAL A 135 1.62 -8.39 -49.55
C VAL A 135 0.96 -9.75 -49.37
N ASP A 136 1.77 -10.79 -49.15
CA ASP A 136 1.28 -12.16 -48.93
C ASP A 136 1.21 -12.58 -47.45
N CYS A 137 1.54 -11.66 -46.54
CA CYS A 137 1.49 -11.84 -45.09
C CYS A 137 0.47 -10.91 -44.42
N GLY A 138 -0.03 -11.31 -43.25
CA GLY A 138 -0.99 -10.49 -42.50
C GLY A 138 -0.33 -9.23 -41.97
N ILE A 139 -1.02 -8.08 -42.11
CA ILE A 139 -0.57 -6.80 -41.57
C ILE A 139 -1.56 -6.30 -40.52
N ARG A 140 -1.06 -5.73 -39.43
CA ARG A 140 -1.84 -4.98 -38.43
C ARG A 140 -1.57 -3.49 -38.57
N VAL A 141 -2.61 -2.70 -38.31
CA VAL A 141 -2.59 -1.25 -38.45
C VAL A 141 -3.14 -0.59 -37.17
N GLN A 142 -2.48 0.48 -36.73
CA GLN A 142 -2.86 1.22 -35.52
C GLN A 142 -2.46 2.70 -35.62
N PHE A 143 -3.41 3.61 -35.46
CA PHE A 143 -3.10 5.04 -35.38
C PHE A 143 -2.52 5.43 -34.02
N LEU A 144 -1.62 6.41 -34.06
CA LEU A 144 -1.14 7.13 -32.89
C LEU A 144 -2.08 8.29 -32.57
N TYR A 145 -2.34 8.51 -31.29
CA TYR A 145 -3.25 9.54 -30.79
C TYR A 145 -2.45 10.72 -30.24
N PRO A 146 -2.84 11.97 -30.50
CA PRO A 146 -2.15 13.12 -29.94
C PRO A 146 -2.30 13.18 -28.41
N SER A 147 -1.40 13.91 -27.75
CA SER A 147 -1.46 14.14 -26.29
C SER A 147 -2.23 15.40 -25.91
N GLU A 148 -2.32 16.37 -26.81
CA GLU A 148 -3.18 17.54 -26.69
C GLU A 148 -4.37 17.41 -27.65
N GLU A 149 -5.54 17.89 -27.25
CA GLU A 149 -6.76 17.94 -28.09
C GLU A 149 -6.69 19.04 -29.15
N ARG A 150 -5.51 19.31 -29.70
CA ARG A 150 -5.32 20.29 -30.77
C ARG A 150 -5.10 19.53 -32.08
N PRO A 151 -5.88 19.81 -33.13
CA PRO A 151 -5.70 19.16 -34.42
C PRO A 151 -4.35 19.58 -34.99
N PHE A 152 -3.40 18.65 -35.04
CA PHE A 152 -2.16 18.83 -35.78
C PHE A 152 -2.37 18.25 -37.19
N PRO A 153 -1.86 18.90 -38.25
CA PRO A 153 -2.08 18.45 -39.63
C PRO A 153 -1.31 17.17 -39.99
N GLU A 154 -0.87 16.37 -39.02
CA GLU A 154 -0.12 15.15 -39.25
C GLU A 154 -0.65 14.02 -38.37
N SER A 155 -1.04 12.93 -39.01
CA SER A 155 -1.47 11.69 -38.37
C SER A 155 -0.42 10.62 -38.59
N HIS A 156 -0.05 9.89 -37.54
CA HIS A 156 0.93 8.81 -37.64
C HIS A 156 0.23 7.45 -37.57
N LEU A 157 0.58 6.56 -38.49
CA LEU A 157 0.02 5.21 -38.60
C LEU A 157 1.13 4.17 -38.43
N LEU A 158 0.96 3.26 -37.47
CA LEU A 158 1.82 2.09 -37.32
C LEU A 158 1.32 0.94 -38.18
N LEU A 159 2.26 0.33 -38.90
CA LEU A 159 2.06 -0.85 -39.72
C LEU A 159 2.98 -1.96 -39.19
N VAL A 160 2.39 -3.07 -38.76
CA VAL A 160 3.09 -4.22 -38.18
C VAL A 160 2.87 -5.44 -39.06
N SER A 161 3.95 -6.04 -39.56
CA SER A 161 3.91 -7.18 -40.47
C SER A 161 4.27 -8.49 -39.79
N GLU A 162 3.61 -9.58 -40.21
CA GLU A 162 3.98 -10.96 -39.83
C GLU A 162 5.36 -11.38 -40.35
N GLU A 163 5.90 -10.69 -41.35
CA GLU A 163 7.29 -10.82 -41.81
C GLU A 163 8.32 -10.12 -40.88
N LYS A 164 7.96 -9.95 -39.59
CA LYS A 164 8.86 -9.46 -38.53
C LYS A 164 9.35 -8.02 -38.72
N TYR A 165 8.49 -7.13 -39.19
CA TYR A 165 8.86 -5.71 -39.27
C TYR A 165 7.77 -4.72 -38.87
N VAL A 166 8.19 -3.54 -38.43
CA VAL A 166 7.31 -2.42 -38.05
C VAL A 166 7.72 -1.14 -38.77
N GLU A 167 6.74 -0.46 -39.36
CA GLU A 167 6.90 0.82 -40.04
C GLU A 167 5.93 1.86 -39.46
N GLN A 168 6.35 3.11 -39.36
CA GLN A 168 5.49 4.26 -39.06
C GLN A 168 5.33 5.09 -40.32
N PHE A 169 4.09 5.28 -40.76
CA PHE A 169 3.72 6.17 -41.85
C PHE A 169 3.34 7.54 -41.30
N HIS A 170 3.79 8.57 -42.00
CA HIS A 170 3.49 9.97 -41.70
C HIS A 170 2.45 10.49 -42.70
N VAL A 171 1.24 10.75 -42.23
CA VAL A 171 0.11 11.15 -43.05
C VAL A 171 -0.17 12.63 -42.82
N ILE A 172 0.27 13.47 -43.75
CA ILE A 172 0.01 14.91 -43.69
C ILE A 172 -1.39 15.19 -44.23
N LEU A 173 -2.19 15.87 -43.42
CA LEU A 173 -3.54 16.27 -43.70
C LEU A 173 -3.59 17.76 -44.08
N ALA A 174 -4.38 18.09 -45.08
CA ALA A 174 -4.74 19.45 -45.46
C ALA A 174 -6.25 19.63 -45.38
N VAL A 175 -6.69 20.84 -45.03
CA VAL A 175 -8.12 21.20 -45.10
C VAL A 175 -8.34 21.96 -46.41
N GLU A 176 -9.03 21.33 -47.36
CA GLU A 176 -9.41 21.91 -48.64
C GLU A 176 -10.94 21.96 -48.71
N ASP A 177 -11.53 23.14 -48.94
CA ASP A 177 -12.99 23.33 -49.06
C ASP A 177 -13.82 22.68 -47.92
N ASN A 178 -13.40 22.86 -46.66
CA ASN A 178 -14.00 22.22 -45.47
C ASN A 178 -13.93 20.67 -45.46
N ARG A 179 -13.07 20.06 -46.28
CA ARG A 179 -12.80 18.62 -46.32
C ARG A 179 -11.37 18.34 -45.88
N VAL A 180 -11.17 17.28 -45.12
CA VAL A 180 -9.83 16.84 -44.70
C VAL A 180 -9.32 15.86 -45.75
N VAL A 181 -8.23 16.22 -46.43
CA VAL A 181 -7.62 15.42 -47.52
C VAL A 181 -6.16 15.12 -47.23
N ILE A 182 -5.66 13.99 -47.74
CA ILE A 182 -4.26 13.60 -47.63
C ILE A 182 -3.42 14.45 -48.59
N LYS A 183 -2.50 15.24 -48.04
CA LYS A 183 -1.57 16.05 -48.81
C LYS A 183 -0.49 15.14 -49.42
N ASN A 184 -0.26 15.27 -50.73
CA ASN A 184 0.69 14.44 -51.50
C ASN A 184 0.38 12.93 -51.40
N SER A 185 -0.77 12.51 -51.94
CA SER A 185 -1.27 11.11 -52.00
C SER A 185 -0.41 10.12 -52.83
N GLY A 186 0.84 10.47 -53.13
CA GLY A 186 1.81 9.55 -53.72
C GLY A 186 2.42 8.63 -52.65
N GLN A 187 3.75 8.59 -52.58
CA GLN A 187 4.45 7.78 -51.58
C GLN A 187 4.54 8.53 -50.25
N LEU A 188 3.77 8.08 -49.26
CA LEU A 188 3.81 8.63 -47.91
C LEU A 188 5.19 8.38 -47.26
N PRO A 189 5.75 9.37 -46.53
CA PRO A 189 6.98 9.17 -45.76
C PRO A 189 6.79 8.05 -44.73
N ARG A 190 7.83 7.23 -44.56
CA ARG A 190 7.82 6.13 -43.61
C ARG A 190 9.16 5.92 -42.92
N ASP A 191 9.10 5.59 -41.63
CA ASP A 191 10.26 5.22 -40.83
C ASP A 191 10.20 3.73 -40.45
N ARG A 192 11.34 3.05 -40.44
CA ARG A 192 11.47 1.66 -39.99
C ARG A 192 11.77 1.66 -38.49
N ILE A 193 10.96 0.98 -37.70
CA ILE A 193 11.05 1.02 -36.22
C ILE A 193 11.75 -0.21 -35.65
N ALA A 194 11.36 -1.41 -36.11
CA ALA A 194 11.85 -2.68 -35.57
C ALA A 194 11.82 -3.78 -36.65
N GLU A 195 12.76 -4.72 -36.55
CA GLU A 195 12.94 -5.86 -37.45
C GLU A 195 13.28 -7.13 -36.63
N ASP A 196 13.11 -8.30 -37.25
CA ASP A 196 13.55 -9.62 -36.76
C ASP A 196 13.02 -10.03 -35.38
N PHE A 197 11.87 -9.49 -34.97
CA PHE A 197 11.24 -9.83 -33.69
C PHE A 197 10.41 -11.13 -33.77
N VAL A 198 10.24 -11.80 -32.63
CA VAL A 198 9.39 -13.00 -32.48
C VAL A 198 8.08 -12.72 -31.76
N TRP A 199 8.05 -11.66 -30.97
CA TRP A 199 6.88 -11.25 -30.19
C TRP A 199 6.80 -9.73 -30.13
N LEU A 200 5.57 -9.21 -30.15
CA LEU A 200 5.31 -7.78 -30.11
C LEU A 200 3.96 -7.46 -29.41
N GLN A 201 3.96 -6.47 -28.53
CA GLN A 201 2.78 -5.95 -27.84
C GLN A 201 2.65 -4.44 -27.98
N TRP A 202 1.42 -4.01 -28.28
CA TRP A 202 1.03 -2.62 -28.25
C TRP A 202 0.41 -2.23 -26.90
N ASP A 203 0.95 -1.22 -26.25
CA ASP A 203 0.31 -0.55 -25.12
C ASP A 203 -0.33 0.76 -25.58
N MET A 204 -1.65 0.70 -25.72
CA MET A 204 -2.47 1.78 -26.24
C MET A 204 -2.47 3.04 -25.37
N LEU A 205 -2.49 2.89 -24.04
CA LEU A 205 -2.64 4.03 -23.13
C LEU A 205 -1.38 4.88 -23.10
N GLY A 206 -0.23 4.21 -23.01
CA GLY A 206 1.08 4.85 -23.03
C GLY A 206 1.63 5.10 -24.42
N GLN A 207 1.02 4.56 -25.48
CA GLN A 207 1.56 4.53 -26.85
C GLN A 207 3.00 4.04 -26.87
N ARG A 208 3.15 2.80 -26.41
CA ARG A 208 4.43 2.10 -26.27
C ARG A 208 4.38 0.79 -27.03
N LEU A 209 5.48 0.47 -27.69
CA LEU A 209 5.67 -0.78 -28.38
C LEU A 209 6.75 -1.60 -27.68
N PHE A 210 6.36 -2.77 -27.21
CA PHE A 210 7.28 -3.76 -26.65
C PHE A 210 7.52 -4.85 -27.68
N TYR A 211 8.77 -5.20 -27.94
CA TYR A 211 9.10 -6.30 -28.85
C TYR A 211 10.33 -7.08 -28.38
N ILE A 212 10.41 -8.35 -28.77
CA ILE A 212 11.50 -9.24 -28.38
C ILE A 212 12.26 -9.71 -29.62
N ILE A 213 13.58 -9.53 -29.60
CA ILE A 213 14.50 -10.07 -30.60
C ILE A 213 15.23 -11.29 -30.00
N PRO A 214 15.14 -12.48 -30.61
CA PRO A 214 15.90 -13.64 -30.16
C PRO A 214 17.38 -13.47 -30.53
N LYS A 215 18.28 -13.81 -29.60
CA LYS A 215 19.72 -13.97 -29.85
C LYS A 215 20.12 -15.41 -29.52
N HIS A 216 21.33 -15.82 -29.93
CA HIS A 216 21.79 -17.22 -29.84
C HIS A 216 21.66 -17.87 -28.45
N SER A 217 21.79 -17.09 -27.36
CA SER A 217 21.75 -17.60 -25.98
C SER A 217 20.77 -16.87 -25.05
N CYS A 218 20.15 -15.79 -25.50
CA CYS A 218 19.21 -14.99 -24.71
C CYS A 218 18.24 -14.24 -25.64
N SER A 219 17.13 -13.75 -25.11
CA SER A 219 16.22 -12.88 -25.87
C SER A 219 16.26 -11.47 -25.32
N VAL A 220 16.28 -10.45 -26.18
CA VAL A 220 16.33 -9.06 -25.72
C VAL A 220 14.96 -8.42 -25.88
N LEU A 221 14.41 -7.90 -24.79
CA LEU A 221 13.20 -7.09 -24.79
C LEU A 221 13.55 -5.62 -25.00
N HIS A 222 12.94 -5.03 -26.02
CA HIS A 222 13.05 -3.62 -26.35
C HIS A 222 11.72 -2.91 -26.06
N CYS A 223 11.81 -1.64 -25.67
CA CYS A 223 10.65 -0.75 -25.58
C CYS A 223 10.87 0.51 -26.40
N VAL A 224 9.90 0.82 -27.26
CA VAL A 224 9.83 2.07 -28.03
C VAL A 224 8.67 2.89 -27.50
N GLN A 225 8.92 4.17 -27.22
CA GLN A 225 7.91 5.15 -26.86
C GLN A 225 7.67 6.09 -28.03
N PHE A 226 6.40 6.27 -28.37
CA PHE A 226 5.98 7.28 -29.34
C PHE A 226 5.68 8.58 -28.61
N TYR A 227 6.28 9.68 -29.08
CA TYR A 227 5.99 11.03 -28.59
C TYR A 227 5.32 11.82 -29.71
N HIS A 228 4.62 12.90 -29.34
CA HIS A 228 4.01 13.78 -30.32
C HIS A 228 5.04 14.66 -31.04
N GLU A 229 6.10 15.10 -30.36
CA GLU A 229 7.10 16.02 -30.92
C GLU A 229 8.29 15.30 -31.58
N ASP A 230 8.59 14.08 -31.13
CA ASP A 230 9.70 13.24 -31.62
C ASP A 230 9.10 11.89 -32.07
N ASN A 231 9.17 11.55 -33.37
CA ASN A 231 8.55 10.35 -33.99
C ASN A 231 8.47 9.15 -33.03
N PHE A 232 9.64 8.67 -32.58
CA PHE A 232 9.75 7.64 -31.56
C PHE A 232 11.16 7.64 -30.94
N LYS A 233 11.27 7.10 -29.72
CA LYS A 233 12.57 6.83 -29.08
C LYS A 233 12.60 5.44 -28.47
N ILE A 234 13.70 4.73 -28.66
CA ILE A 234 13.97 3.48 -27.94
C ILE A 234 14.30 3.86 -26.49
N ILE A 235 13.49 3.41 -25.54
CA ILE A 235 13.61 3.76 -24.12
C ILE A 235 14.62 2.87 -23.43
N PHE A 236 14.49 1.55 -23.57
CA PHE A 236 15.33 0.59 -22.86
C PHE A 236 15.48 -0.73 -23.60
N GLU A 237 16.51 -1.46 -23.20
CA GLU A 237 16.77 -2.85 -23.59
C GLU A 237 17.10 -3.67 -22.35
N VAL A 238 16.57 -4.90 -22.28
CA VAL A 238 16.87 -5.84 -21.20
C VAL A 238 17.03 -7.25 -21.75
N SER A 239 18.10 -7.92 -21.32
CA SER A 239 18.33 -9.33 -21.64
C SER A 239 17.41 -10.21 -20.78
N LEU A 240 16.72 -11.12 -21.43
CA LEU A 240 15.89 -12.14 -20.81
C LEU A 240 16.60 -13.48 -20.95
N GLU A 241 16.75 -14.19 -19.84
CA GLU A 241 17.25 -15.58 -19.78
C GLU A 241 16.18 -16.58 -20.25
N ILE A 242 15.41 -16.22 -21.29
CA ILE A 242 14.35 -17.04 -21.88
C ILE A 242 14.67 -17.19 -23.36
N THR A 243 14.75 -18.43 -23.83
CA THR A 243 14.92 -18.76 -25.24
C THR A 243 13.56 -19.04 -25.87
N PHE A 244 13.22 -18.29 -26.92
CA PHE A 244 12.02 -18.55 -27.71
C PHE A 244 12.37 -19.40 -28.94
N PRO A 245 11.61 -20.47 -29.23
CA PRO A 245 11.79 -21.19 -30.49
C PRO A 245 11.48 -20.24 -31.66
N GLU A 246 12.18 -20.39 -32.79
CA GLU A 246 11.86 -19.69 -34.03
C GLU A 246 10.49 -20.16 -34.53
N GLN A 247 9.44 -19.46 -34.12
CA GLN A 247 8.05 -19.72 -34.48
C GLN A 247 7.44 -18.50 -35.19
N ASN A 248 6.20 -18.64 -35.64
CA ASN A 248 5.40 -17.54 -36.16
C ASN A 248 5.28 -16.41 -35.13
N VAL A 249 5.33 -15.18 -35.62
CA VAL A 249 5.26 -13.97 -34.79
C VAL A 249 3.93 -13.91 -34.03
N SER A 250 4.01 -13.61 -32.73
CA SER A 250 2.84 -13.37 -31.90
C SER A 250 2.62 -11.88 -31.65
N PHE A 251 1.42 -11.39 -31.95
CA PHE A 251 1.00 -10.02 -31.68
C PHE A 251 0.02 -9.96 -30.50
N VAL A 252 0.19 -8.97 -29.63
CA VAL A 252 -0.70 -8.68 -28.50
C VAL A 252 -1.22 -7.25 -28.61
N ASN A 253 -2.53 -7.07 -28.41
CA ASN A 253 -3.25 -5.79 -28.44
C ASN A 253 -3.18 -5.02 -29.78
N LEU A 254 -3.16 -5.72 -30.91
CA LEU A 254 -3.14 -5.15 -32.27
C LEU A 254 -4.33 -5.66 -33.12
N GLY A 255 -5.54 -5.61 -32.55
CA GLY A 255 -6.75 -6.14 -33.17
C GLY A 255 -6.93 -7.66 -33.06
N CYS A 256 -8.08 -8.16 -33.49
CA CYS A 256 -8.49 -9.56 -33.34
C CYS A 256 -8.31 -10.38 -34.62
N ASP A 257 -7.50 -11.43 -34.57
CA ASP A 257 -7.43 -12.42 -35.65
C ASP A 257 -8.39 -13.60 -35.40
N HIS A 258 -9.62 -13.47 -35.90
CA HIS A 258 -10.63 -14.52 -35.77
C HIS A 258 -10.31 -15.81 -36.55
N SER A 259 -9.38 -15.76 -37.52
CA SER A 259 -8.95 -16.95 -38.26
C SER A 259 -8.06 -17.86 -37.39
N LYS A 260 -7.17 -17.26 -36.58
CA LYS A 260 -6.32 -17.95 -35.59
C LYS A 260 -7.07 -18.41 -34.33
N LEU A 261 -8.27 -17.90 -34.09
CA LEU A 261 -9.17 -18.37 -33.02
C LEU A 261 -9.82 -19.72 -33.34
N LYS A 262 -9.99 -20.06 -34.63
CA LYS A 262 -10.57 -21.33 -35.09
C LYS A 262 -9.52 -22.41 -35.40
N ALA A 263 -8.31 -22.02 -35.80
CA ALA A 263 -7.19 -22.94 -35.95
C ALA A 263 -6.58 -23.26 -34.57
N GLU A 264 -6.17 -24.51 -34.37
CA GLU A 264 -5.62 -25.00 -33.10
C GLU A 264 -4.47 -24.11 -32.60
N ARG A 265 -4.72 -23.36 -31.51
CA ARG A 265 -3.75 -22.49 -30.80
C ARG A 265 -2.64 -23.30 -30.12
N SER A 266 -1.88 -24.09 -30.86
CA SER A 266 -0.81 -24.93 -30.30
C SER A 266 0.53 -24.21 -30.16
N THR A 267 0.72 -22.98 -30.68
CA THR A 267 2.07 -22.39 -30.81
C THR A 267 2.20 -20.87 -30.58
N SER A 268 1.26 -20.16 -29.95
CA SER A 268 1.46 -18.72 -29.65
C SER A 268 2.11 -18.52 -28.27
N LEU A 269 3.18 -17.74 -28.19
CA LEU A 269 3.83 -17.35 -26.93
C LEU A 269 2.84 -16.60 -26.03
N ASN A 270 2.51 -17.18 -24.86
CA ASN A 270 1.66 -16.55 -23.86
C ASN A 270 2.49 -15.59 -22.99
N LEU A 271 2.88 -14.47 -23.60
CA LEU A 271 3.73 -13.45 -23.01
C LEU A 271 3.03 -12.09 -23.04
N GLN A 272 3.05 -11.38 -21.91
CA GLN A 272 2.44 -10.05 -21.77
C GLN A 272 3.31 -9.13 -20.90
N VAL A 273 3.46 -7.87 -21.32
CA VAL A 273 4.11 -6.82 -20.55
C VAL A 273 3.03 -5.97 -19.87
N LEU A 274 3.16 -5.79 -18.56
CA LEU A 274 2.21 -5.03 -17.74
C LEU A 274 2.89 -3.79 -17.16
N THR A 275 2.17 -2.66 -17.19
CA THR A 275 2.64 -1.39 -16.62
C THR A 275 1.66 -0.85 -15.59
N ASN A 276 2.18 -0.28 -14.50
CA ASN A 276 1.37 0.33 -13.44
C ASN A 276 1.57 1.85 -13.34
N LYS A 277 0.68 2.54 -12.61
CA LYS A 277 0.76 4.00 -12.37
C LYS A 277 1.98 4.43 -11.54
N GLY A 278 2.52 3.53 -10.72
CA GLY A 278 3.69 3.73 -9.86
C GLY A 278 5.04 3.58 -10.56
N GLY A 279 5.08 3.42 -11.89
CA GLY A 279 6.33 3.18 -12.62
C GLY A 279 6.86 1.76 -12.47
N GLY A 280 5.99 0.79 -12.21
CA GLY A 280 6.27 -0.63 -12.23
C GLY A 280 6.07 -1.19 -13.63
N LEU A 281 7.03 -2.00 -14.04
CA LEU A 281 7.05 -2.75 -15.29
C LEU A 281 7.27 -4.22 -14.95
N CYS A 282 6.36 -5.08 -15.41
CA CYS A 282 6.42 -6.52 -15.19
C CYS A 282 6.27 -7.26 -16.53
N LEU A 283 7.05 -8.31 -16.73
CA LEU A 283 6.91 -9.22 -17.86
C LEU A 283 6.35 -10.54 -17.33
N PHE A 284 5.22 -10.97 -17.90
CA PHE A 284 4.59 -12.25 -17.61
C PHE A 284 4.87 -13.22 -18.74
N TYR A 285 5.25 -14.44 -18.39
CA TYR A 285 5.45 -15.54 -19.33
C TYR A 285 4.83 -16.83 -18.78
N LEU A 286 3.86 -17.39 -19.50
CA LEU A 286 3.30 -18.70 -19.18
C LEU A 286 4.09 -19.78 -19.95
N TYR A 287 4.68 -20.72 -19.23
CA TYR A 287 5.41 -21.82 -19.85
C TYR A 287 4.44 -22.71 -20.64
N PRO A 288 4.88 -23.29 -21.77
CA PRO A 288 4.09 -24.30 -22.46
C PRO A 288 3.83 -25.47 -21.51
N PHE A 289 2.60 -25.99 -21.54
CA PHE A 289 2.18 -27.12 -20.71
C PHE A 289 2.98 -28.37 -21.11
N LYS A 290 3.88 -28.82 -20.22
CA LYS A 290 4.63 -30.07 -20.38
C LYS A 290 3.98 -31.23 -19.62
N ASP A 291 3.42 -30.93 -18.44
CA ASP A 291 2.74 -31.88 -17.57
C ASP A 291 1.29 -31.44 -17.32
N THR A 292 0.34 -32.38 -17.36
CA THR A 292 -1.09 -32.12 -17.16
C THR A 292 -1.49 -31.84 -15.71
N LYS A 293 -0.53 -31.76 -14.77
CA LYS A 293 -0.79 -31.60 -13.34
C LYS A 293 -0.27 -30.29 -12.77
N GLU A 294 0.55 -29.53 -13.51
CA GLU A 294 1.19 -28.32 -13.01
C GLU A 294 1.11 -27.17 -14.01
N VAL A 295 0.79 -25.98 -13.50
CA VAL A 295 0.80 -24.73 -14.25
C VAL A 295 2.03 -23.94 -13.82
N ASN A 296 2.94 -23.71 -14.77
CA ASN A 296 4.19 -23.00 -14.53
C ASN A 296 4.17 -21.65 -15.24
N TYR A 297 4.40 -20.57 -14.51
CA TYR A 297 4.52 -19.23 -15.10
C TYR A 297 5.55 -18.38 -14.37
N LEU A 298 6.09 -17.40 -15.09
CA LEU A 298 7.15 -16.51 -14.66
C LEU A 298 6.66 -15.06 -14.68
N VAL A 299 7.04 -14.31 -13.65
CA VAL A 299 6.83 -12.87 -13.54
C VAL A 299 8.18 -12.20 -13.31
N ALA A 300 8.70 -11.49 -14.30
CA ALA A 300 9.89 -10.67 -14.17
C ALA A 300 9.49 -9.25 -13.75
N PHE A 301 9.84 -8.86 -12.53
CA PHE A 301 9.66 -7.51 -11.98
C PHE A 301 10.84 -6.64 -12.41
N LEU A 302 10.84 -6.18 -13.66
CA LEU A 302 11.96 -5.41 -14.25
C LEU A 302 12.30 -4.14 -13.47
N HIS A 303 11.31 -3.54 -12.81
CA HIS A 303 11.49 -2.36 -11.95
C HIS A 303 12.14 -2.67 -10.59
N ARG A 304 12.25 -3.95 -10.21
CA ARG A 304 12.93 -4.46 -9.00
C ARG A 304 14.16 -5.32 -9.32
N GLY A 305 14.39 -5.69 -10.58
CA GLY A 305 15.49 -6.56 -10.99
C GLY A 305 15.39 -7.99 -10.43
N CYS A 306 14.18 -8.50 -10.27
CA CYS A 306 13.96 -9.88 -9.83
C CYS A 306 12.93 -10.61 -10.69
N THR A 307 13.12 -11.90 -10.86
CA THR A 307 12.21 -12.84 -11.52
C THR A 307 11.64 -13.80 -10.49
N LYS A 308 10.32 -14.01 -10.54
CA LYS A 308 9.65 -15.04 -9.74
C LYS A 308 9.02 -16.07 -10.64
N THR A 309 9.36 -17.33 -10.43
CA THR A 309 8.77 -18.46 -11.14
C THR A 309 7.84 -19.19 -10.18
N PHE A 310 6.58 -19.29 -10.58
CA PHE A 310 5.51 -19.92 -9.81
C PHE A 310 5.14 -21.25 -10.45
N LYS A 311 5.02 -22.29 -9.61
CA LYS A 311 4.49 -23.59 -9.97
C LYS A 311 3.25 -23.87 -9.16
N VAL A 312 2.12 -24.04 -9.83
CA VAL A 312 0.81 -24.27 -9.20
C VAL A 312 0.36 -25.70 -9.50
N ALA A 313 0.15 -26.49 -8.45
CA ALA A 313 -0.39 -27.84 -8.59
C ALA A 313 -1.90 -27.77 -8.90
N THR A 314 -2.34 -28.51 -9.91
CA THR A 314 -3.74 -28.55 -10.36
C THR A 314 -4.22 -30.00 -10.51
N SER A 315 -5.48 -30.28 -10.16
CA SER A 315 -6.08 -31.61 -10.20
C SER A 315 -6.77 -31.93 -11.55
N ILE A 316 -6.38 -31.25 -12.62
CA ILE A 316 -7.07 -31.29 -13.91
C ILE A 316 -6.62 -32.50 -14.72
N ASN A 317 -7.57 -33.25 -15.28
CA ASN A 317 -7.29 -34.38 -16.17
C ASN A 317 -7.43 -34.04 -17.67
N ASP A 318 -7.97 -32.85 -18.01
CA ASP A 318 -8.25 -32.44 -19.39
C ASP A 318 -7.29 -31.35 -19.90
N GLU A 319 -6.43 -31.70 -20.87
CA GLU A 319 -5.49 -30.79 -21.54
C GLU A 319 -6.14 -29.55 -22.19
N LYS A 320 -7.42 -29.62 -22.56
CA LYS A 320 -8.14 -28.54 -23.23
C LYS A 320 -8.46 -27.35 -22.31
N GLN A 321 -8.57 -27.57 -21.00
CA GLN A 321 -8.94 -26.51 -20.04
C GLN A 321 -7.74 -25.62 -19.65
N PHE A 322 -6.52 -26.13 -19.76
CA PHE A 322 -5.28 -25.40 -19.47
C PHE A 322 -5.02 -24.22 -20.41
N LYS A 323 -5.56 -24.27 -21.63
CA LYS A 323 -5.42 -23.21 -22.63
C LYS A 323 -6.15 -21.90 -22.27
N ASN A 324 -6.83 -21.85 -21.13
CA ASN A 324 -7.68 -20.74 -20.69
C ASN A 324 -7.09 -19.90 -19.54
N VAL A 325 -5.83 -20.09 -19.15
CA VAL A 325 -5.19 -19.19 -18.17
C VAL A 325 -5.25 -17.76 -18.68
N SER A 326 -5.93 -16.90 -17.94
CA SER A 326 -6.11 -15.50 -18.29
C SER A 326 -5.32 -14.62 -17.33
N LEU A 327 -4.76 -13.55 -17.87
CA LEU A 327 -4.02 -12.55 -17.12
C LEU A 327 -4.85 -11.27 -17.06
N VAL A 328 -5.03 -10.73 -15.85
CA VAL A 328 -5.73 -9.46 -15.65
C VAL A 328 -4.84 -8.48 -14.89
N ASN A 329 -4.59 -7.33 -15.49
CA ASN A 329 -3.85 -6.24 -14.86
C ASN A 329 -4.80 -5.37 -14.01
N LEU A 330 -4.60 -5.37 -12.69
CA LEU A 330 -5.34 -4.56 -11.71
C LEU A 330 -4.49 -3.39 -11.19
N ASP A 331 -3.54 -2.90 -11.99
CA ASP A 331 -2.59 -1.82 -11.70
C ASP A 331 -1.57 -2.21 -10.61
N SER A 332 -1.99 -2.38 -9.35
CA SER A 332 -1.09 -2.80 -8.26
C SER A 332 -0.97 -4.32 -8.13
N TYR A 333 -2.01 -5.05 -8.56
CA TYR A 333 -2.03 -6.51 -8.58
C TYR A 333 -2.11 -7.03 -10.00
N VAL A 334 -1.58 -8.23 -10.19
CA VAL A 334 -1.77 -9.00 -11.41
C VAL A 334 -2.49 -10.28 -11.03
N ALA A 335 -3.66 -10.49 -11.61
CA ALA A 335 -4.43 -11.71 -11.40
C ALA A 335 -4.08 -12.72 -12.48
N VAL A 336 -3.53 -13.86 -12.06
CA VAL A 336 -3.39 -15.07 -12.88
C VAL A 336 -4.55 -15.97 -12.51
N CYS A 337 -5.48 -16.17 -13.44
CA CYS A 337 -6.66 -16.98 -13.18
C CYS A 337 -6.75 -18.15 -14.15
N LEU A 338 -6.96 -19.34 -13.59
CA LEU A 338 -7.46 -20.49 -14.31
C LEU A 338 -8.91 -20.73 -13.84
N PRO A 339 -9.90 -20.49 -14.70
CA PRO A 339 -11.31 -20.52 -14.34
C PRO A 339 -11.72 -21.79 -13.62
N ASN A 340 -12.41 -21.66 -12.48
CA ASN A 340 -12.86 -22.74 -11.59
C ASN A 340 -11.76 -23.58 -10.90
N HIS A 341 -10.48 -23.25 -11.12
CA HIS A 341 -9.34 -24.01 -10.59
C HIS A 341 -8.52 -23.20 -9.61
N PHE A 342 -7.99 -22.04 -10.02
CA PHE A 342 -7.27 -21.16 -9.10
C PHE A 342 -7.32 -19.69 -9.52
N LEU A 343 -7.14 -18.82 -8.54
CA LEU A 343 -6.92 -17.39 -8.70
C LEU A 343 -5.70 -16.99 -7.87
N HIS A 344 -4.68 -16.45 -8.52
CA HIS A 344 -3.49 -15.93 -7.86
C HIS A 344 -3.37 -14.43 -8.13
N LEU A 345 -3.57 -13.61 -7.08
CA LEU A 345 -3.31 -12.18 -7.11
C LEU A 345 -1.87 -11.93 -6.65
N ILE A 346 -1.02 -11.45 -7.56
CA ILE A 346 0.39 -11.20 -7.32
C ILE A 346 0.60 -9.71 -7.10
N ASN A 347 1.21 -9.34 -5.97
CA ASN A 347 1.51 -7.94 -5.67
C ASN A 347 2.70 -7.47 -6.52
N THR A 348 2.48 -6.47 -7.37
CA THR A 348 3.55 -5.94 -8.23
C THR A 348 4.35 -4.82 -7.59
N LYS A 349 3.84 -4.17 -6.54
CA LYS A 349 4.51 -3.03 -5.88
C LYS A 349 5.57 -3.54 -4.89
N TYR A 350 5.26 -4.60 -4.15
CA TYR A 350 6.12 -5.22 -3.14
C TYR A 350 6.27 -6.71 -3.44
N PRO A 351 7.00 -7.07 -4.52
CA PRO A 351 7.14 -8.48 -4.89
C PRO A 351 7.97 -9.27 -3.88
N ASP A 352 8.75 -8.63 -3.01
CA ASP A 352 9.67 -9.30 -2.08
C ASP A 352 8.96 -10.28 -1.13
N MET A 353 7.80 -9.86 -0.60
CA MET A 353 7.04 -10.60 0.42
C MET A 353 5.94 -11.46 -0.20
N MET A 354 6.11 -12.78 -0.16
CA MET A 354 5.13 -13.74 -0.71
C MET A 354 3.79 -13.72 0.01
N CYS A 355 3.76 -13.37 1.30
CA CYS A 355 2.54 -13.31 2.10
C CYS A 355 1.54 -12.23 1.67
N TYR A 356 1.90 -11.38 0.70
CA TYR A 356 0.98 -10.40 0.10
C TYR A 356 0.34 -10.88 -1.18
N ASN A 357 0.78 -12.02 -1.69
CA ASN A 357 0.11 -12.67 -2.78
C ASN A 357 -1.09 -13.45 -2.23
N MET A 358 -2.26 -13.23 -2.83
CA MET A 358 -3.47 -13.96 -2.46
C MET A 358 -3.65 -15.12 -3.43
N PHE A 359 -3.69 -16.35 -2.91
CA PHE A 359 -3.97 -17.54 -3.69
C PHE A 359 -5.26 -18.19 -3.22
N LEU A 360 -6.19 -18.41 -4.14
CA LEU A 360 -7.44 -19.12 -3.91
C LEU A 360 -7.54 -20.31 -4.85
N SER A 361 -8.09 -21.42 -4.35
CA SER A 361 -8.26 -22.65 -5.12
C SER A 361 -9.73 -23.09 -5.18
N ASN A 362 -10.08 -23.81 -6.24
CA ASN A 362 -11.36 -24.47 -6.44
C ASN A 362 -12.58 -23.55 -6.25
N ALA A 363 -13.44 -23.84 -5.27
CA ALA A 363 -14.70 -23.14 -5.03
C ALA A 363 -14.50 -21.65 -4.71
N ASP A 364 -13.40 -21.29 -4.03
CA ASP A 364 -13.08 -19.91 -3.66
C ASP A 364 -12.50 -19.11 -4.84
N ALA A 365 -12.00 -19.81 -5.87
CA ALA A 365 -11.50 -19.24 -7.11
C ALA A 365 -12.60 -19.01 -8.18
N ARG A 366 -13.88 -19.23 -7.85
CA ARG A 366 -14.99 -18.95 -8.79
C ARG A 366 -15.10 -17.46 -9.06
N MET A 367 -15.29 -17.13 -10.33
CA MET A 367 -15.37 -15.74 -10.84
C MET A 367 -16.81 -15.41 -11.24
N SER A 368 -17.29 -14.21 -10.89
CA SER A 368 -18.69 -13.83 -11.10
C SER A 368 -18.87 -13.22 -12.47
N GLY A 369 -19.90 -13.64 -13.20
CA GLY A 369 -20.32 -12.99 -14.44
C GLY A 369 -19.55 -13.37 -15.71
N MET A 370 -18.60 -14.32 -15.66
CA MET A 370 -17.89 -14.84 -16.84
C MET A 370 -17.99 -16.36 -16.95
N CYS A 371 -18.28 -16.85 -18.15
CA CYS A 371 -18.14 -18.26 -18.53
C CYS A 371 -16.94 -18.35 -19.47
N PHE A 372 -15.81 -18.87 -18.97
CA PHE A 372 -14.53 -18.90 -19.68
C PHE A 372 -14.43 -20.16 -20.55
N ASP A 373 -15.09 -20.12 -21.70
CA ASP A 373 -14.77 -21.08 -22.77
C ASP A 373 -13.44 -20.71 -23.45
N PHE A 374 -13.00 -19.45 -23.33
CA PHE A 374 -11.83 -18.88 -24.00
C PHE A 374 -11.00 -17.96 -23.07
N PRO A 375 -9.68 -17.81 -23.31
CA PRO A 375 -8.83 -16.89 -22.56
C PRO A 375 -9.17 -15.44 -22.91
N VAL A 376 -9.17 -14.58 -21.90
CA VAL A 376 -9.53 -13.16 -22.00
C VAL A 376 -8.25 -12.33 -22.08
N GLN A 377 -8.26 -11.26 -22.87
CA GLN A 377 -7.06 -10.45 -23.14
C GLN A 377 -7.12 -9.09 -22.41
N SER A 378 -6.09 -8.77 -21.63
CA SER A 378 -5.98 -7.47 -20.95
C SER A 378 -5.62 -6.37 -21.95
N LEU A 379 -6.60 -5.53 -22.30
CA LEU A 379 -6.40 -4.36 -23.17
C LEU A 379 -5.92 -3.15 -22.39
N PHE A 380 -6.59 -2.87 -21.27
CA PHE A 380 -6.32 -1.72 -20.42
C PHE A 380 -6.03 -2.17 -18.98
N ARG A 381 -5.62 -1.21 -18.14
CA ARG A 381 -5.66 -1.40 -16.69
C ARG A 381 -7.10 -1.64 -16.25
N ALA A 382 -7.31 -2.67 -15.43
CA ALA A 382 -8.61 -3.08 -14.92
C ALA A 382 -9.67 -3.31 -16.02
N SER A 383 -9.25 -3.72 -17.23
CA SER A 383 -10.18 -4.05 -18.31
C SER A 383 -9.68 -5.17 -19.21
N VAL A 384 -10.61 -6.04 -19.59
CA VAL A 384 -10.33 -7.28 -20.30
C VAL A 384 -11.40 -7.50 -21.36
N ILE A 385 -11.02 -8.01 -22.53
CA ILE A 385 -11.93 -8.25 -23.65
C ILE A 385 -12.07 -9.73 -23.95
N ASP A 386 -13.32 -10.17 -24.08
CA ASP A 386 -13.68 -11.46 -24.66
C ASP A 386 -14.07 -11.24 -26.12
N PHE A 387 -13.15 -11.53 -27.04
CA PHE A 387 -13.39 -11.41 -28.47
C PHE A 387 -14.37 -12.46 -29.02
N CYS A 388 -14.55 -13.60 -28.34
CA CYS A 388 -15.49 -14.63 -28.77
C CYS A 388 -16.93 -14.21 -28.49
N LYS A 389 -17.17 -13.58 -27.32
CA LYS A 389 -18.51 -13.08 -26.93
C LYS A 389 -18.76 -11.63 -27.35
N GLY A 390 -17.70 -10.91 -27.74
CA GLY A 390 -17.78 -9.48 -28.08
C GLY A 390 -18.11 -8.61 -26.86
N ILE A 391 -17.52 -8.91 -25.70
CA ILE A 391 -17.81 -8.21 -24.44
C ILE A 391 -16.51 -7.58 -23.90
N LEU A 392 -16.59 -6.30 -23.56
CA LEU A 392 -15.55 -5.60 -22.81
C LEU A 392 -15.97 -5.55 -21.34
N PHE A 393 -15.09 -6.02 -20.46
CA PHE A 393 -15.30 -5.99 -19.01
C PHE A 393 -14.39 -4.96 -18.36
N SER A 394 -14.93 -4.26 -17.36
CA SER A 394 -14.15 -3.63 -16.29
C SER A 394 -14.04 -4.61 -15.13
N VAL A 395 -12.84 -4.71 -14.54
CA VAL A 395 -12.54 -5.66 -13.47
C VAL A 395 -12.12 -4.93 -12.22
N ASN A 396 -12.89 -5.12 -11.16
CA ASN A 396 -12.60 -4.57 -9.84
C ASN A 396 -12.51 -5.68 -8.81
N ILE A 397 -11.79 -5.40 -7.73
CA ILE A 397 -11.75 -6.27 -6.56
C ILE A 397 -13.02 -6.03 -5.73
N ASN A 398 -13.78 -7.08 -5.43
CA ASN A 398 -15.02 -6.96 -4.67
C ASN A 398 -14.74 -6.79 -3.18
N ILE A 399 -14.90 -5.56 -2.71
CA ILE A 399 -14.63 -5.13 -1.33
C ILE A 399 -15.47 -5.91 -0.31
N LYS A 400 -16.77 -6.10 -0.58
CA LYS A 400 -17.69 -6.83 0.33
C LYS A 400 -17.30 -8.30 0.50
N PHE A 401 -16.88 -8.94 -0.59
CA PHE A 401 -16.39 -10.30 -0.54
C PHE A 401 -15.06 -10.40 0.21
N LEU A 402 -14.11 -9.49 -0.04
CA LEU A 402 -12.85 -9.47 0.69
C LEU A 402 -13.05 -9.27 2.20
N LEU A 403 -14.00 -8.43 2.61
CA LEU A 403 -14.33 -8.24 4.03
C LEU A 403 -14.86 -9.54 4.61
N LYS A 404 -15.85 -10.16 3.96
CA LYS A 404 -16.36 -11.48 4.39
C LYS A 404 -15.25 -12.54 4.43
N PHE A 405 -14.33 -12.50 3.48
CA PHE A 405 -13.19 -13.42 3.42
C PHE A 405 -12.21 -13.18 4.58
N LEU A 406 -11.91 -11.93 4.94
CA LEU A 406 -11.09 -11.58 6.10
C LEU A 406 -11.64 -12.20 7.40
N TRP A 407 -12.96 -12.17 7.58
CA TRP A 407 -13.64 -12.77 8.75
C TRP A 407 -13.66 -14.30 8.74
N THR A 408 -13.52 -14.95 7.58
CA THR A 408 -13.68 -16.41 7.44
C THR A 408 -12.38 -17.17 7.20
N CYS A 409 -11.33 -16.48 6.75
CA CYS A 409 -10.04 -17.07 6.45
C CYS A 409 -9.36 -17.65 7.71
N LYS A 410 -8.67 -18.77 7.51
CA LYS A 410 -8.09 -19.57 8.61
C LYS A 410 -6.60 -19.35 8.77
N ARG A 411 -5.90 -19.01 7.68
CA ARG A 411 -4.45 -18.92 7.65
C ARG A 411 -3.98 -17.47 7.80
N ASP A 412 -2.84 -17.29 8.45
CA ASP A 412 -2.28 -15.95 8.69
C ASP A 412 -1.82 -15.25 7.40
N HIS A 413 -1.27 -15.98 6.43
CA HIS A 413 -0.89 -15.37 5.15
C HIS A 413 -2.11 -14.88 4.36
N GLU A 414 -3.25 -15.57 4.45
CA GLU A 414 -4.51 -15.12 3.83
C GLU A 414 -5.00 -13.83 4.49
N ARG A 415 -5.01 -13.78 5.83
CA ARG A 415 -5.36 -12.58 6.60
C ARG A 415 -4.49 -11.40 6.23
N LEU A 416 -3.18 -11.63 6.18
CA LEU A 416 -2.19 -10.60 5.89
C LEU A 416 -2.32 -10.07 4.46
N ALA A 417 -2.45 -10.95 3.47
CA ALA A 417 -2.67 -10.57 2.07
C ALA A 417 -3.93 -9.70 1.91
N VAL A 418 -5.03 -10.10 2.55
CA VAL A 418 -6.30 -9.36 2.50
C VAL A 418 -6.18 -8.00 3.19
N LEU A 419 -5.57 -7.96 4.37
CA LEU A 419 -5.34 -6.73 5.13
C LEU A 419 -4.51 -5.73 4.31
N HIS A 420 -3.43 -6.18 3.67
CA HIS A 420 -2.61 -5.35 2.79
C HIS A 420 -3.32 -4.91 1.52
N CYS A 421 -4.15 -5.79 0.94
CA CYS A 421 -5.00 -5.42 -0.18
C CYS A 421 -5.93 -4.25 0.19
N PHE A 422 -6.52 -4.27 1.39
CA PHE A 422 -7.33 -3.16 1.88
C PHE A 422 -6.51 -1.89 2.10
N ILE A 423 -5.43 -1.99 2.87
CA ILE A 423 -4.70 -0.81 3.35
C ILE A 423 -3.88 -0.16 2.25
N LEU A 424 -3.15 -0.92 1.43
CA LEU A 424 -2.20 -0.34 0.49
C LEU A 424 -2.75 -0.12 -0.92
N HIS A 425 -3.83 -0.82 -1.30
CA HIS A 425 -4.21 -0.91 -2.71
C HIS A 425 -5.64 -0.47 -3.05
N LEU A 426 -6.59 -0.58 -2.11
CA LEU A 426 -7.95 -0.11 -2.36
C LEU A 426 -8.08 1.39 -2.08
N ASP A 427 -8.45 2.18 -3.10
CA ASP A 427 -8.68 3.62 -2.97
C ASP A 427 -9.84 3.94 -2.00
N GLU A 428 -10.82 3.04 -1.89
CA GLU A 428 -12.03 3.15 -1.06
C GLU A 428 -11.84 2.71 0.41
N PHE A 429 -10.60 2.65 0.91
CA PHE A 429 -10.30 2.22 2.28
C PHE A 429 -11.12 2.97 3.35
N SER A 430 -11.40 4.26 3.14
CA SER A 430 -12.20 5.07 4.08
C SER A 430 -13.57 4.48 4.40
N GLN A 431 -14.17 3.71 3.47
CA GLN A 431 -15.47 3.08 3.66
C GLN A 431 -15.41 1.82 4.54
N CYS A 432 -14.24 1.17 4.61
CA CYS A 432 -14.05 -0.11 5.30
C CYS A 432 -13.17 -0.01 6.54
N GLN A 433 -12.61 1.16 6.80
CA GLN A 433 -11.67 1.44 7.89
C GLN A 433 -12.20 0.98 9.25
N THR A 434 -13.43 1.35 9.60
CA THR A 434 -14.07 0.94 10.86
C THR A 434 -14.18 -0.58 10.98
N GLN A 435 -14.66 -1.26 9.93
CA GLN A 435 -14.84 -2.72 9.92
C GLN A 435 -13.51 -3.49 10.02
N ILE A 436 -12.43 -2.94 9.44
CA ILE A 436 -11.09 -3.53 9.54
C ILE A 436 -10.56 -3.36 10.96
N ILE A 437 -10.71 -2.18 11.56
CA ILE A 437 -10.30 -1.94 12.96
C ILE A 437 -11.10 -2.84 13.91
N GLU A 438 -12.41 -3.02 13.66
CA GLU A 438 -13.25 -3.95 14.42
C GLU A 438 -12.75 -5.40 14.32
N TRP A 439 -12.34 -5.83 13.12
CA TRP A 439 -11.74 -7.15 12.91
C TRP A 439 -10.44 -7.32 13.68
N ILE A 440 -9.55 -6.31 13.65
CA ILE A 440 -8.30 -6.31 14.41
C ILE A 440 -8.60 -6.46 15.90
N CYS A 441 -9.61 -5.76 16.41
CA CYS A 441 -10.00 -5.76 17.82
C CYS A 441 -10.55 -7.11 18.30
N GLU A 442 -11.13 -7.92 17.41
CA GLU A 442 -11.69 -9.23 17.78
C GLU A 442 -10.73 -10.39 17.57
N ASN A 443 -9.71 -10.24 16.71
CA ASN A 443 -8.90 -11.37 16.23
C ASN A 443 -7.45 -11.39 16.74
N PHE A 444 -7.16 -10.75 17.88
CA PHE A 444 -5.79 -10.66 18.44
C PHE A 444 -5.10 -12.01 18.69
N SER A 445 -5.86 -13.03 19.10
CA SER A 445 -5.33 -14.36 19.43
C SER A 445 -5.31 -15.32 18.23
N VAL A 446 -5.93 -14.92 17.12
CA VAL A 446 -6.12 -15.77 15.95
C VAL A 446 -4.91 -15.68 15.01
N CYS A 447 -4.18 -14.56 15.04
CA CYS A 447 -2.94 -14.36 14.29
C CYS A 447 -1.75 -14.85 15.12
N HIS A 448 -0.99 -15.81 14.60
CA HIS A 448 0.19 -16.37 15.26
C HIS A 448 1.50 -15.79 14.74
N ILE A 449 1.56 -15.43 13.45
CA ILE A 449 2.83 -15.08 12.79
C ILE A 449 3.08 -13.56 12.79
N PHE A 450 2.03 -12.73 12.87
CA PHE A 450 2.16 -11.28 12.91
C PHE A 450 1.19 -10.66 13.93
N ASP A 451 1.51 -9.44 14.37
CA ASP A 451 0.62 -8.64 15.21
C ASP A 451 -0.24 -7.73 14.32
N PRO A 452 -1.58 -7.91 14.30
CA PRO A 452 -2.45 -7.15 13.41
C PRO A 452 -2.47 -5.65 13.70
N ILE A 453 -2.20 -5.22 14.96
CA ILE A 453 -2.11 -3.80 15.29
C ILE A 453 -0.85 -3.19 14.69
N GLN A 454 0.30 -3.86 14.88
CA GLN A 454 1.59 -3.38 14.35
C GLN A 454 1.54 -3.27 12.83
N GLU A 455 1.00 -4.31 12.17
CA GLU A 455 0.88 -4.34 10.72
C GLU A 455 -0.05 -3.24 10.21
N PHE A 456 -1.19 -3.04 10.87
CA PHE A 456 -2.13 -1.99 10.50
C PHE A 456 -1.51 -0.60 10.61
N ILE A 457 -0.82 -0.31 11.71
CA ILE A 457 -0.18 1.00 11.91
C ILE A 457 0.89 1.24 10.84
N ILE A 458 1.78 0.28 10.58
CA ILE A 458 2.86 0.44 9.61
C ILE A 458 2.32 0.56 8.18
N ALA A 459 1.42 -0.33 7.76
CA ALA A 459 0.86 -0.29 6.41
C ALA A 459 0.04 0.99 6.18
N PHE A 460 -0.73 1.46 7.17
CA PHE A 460 -1.54 2.66 7.04
C PHE A 460 -0.67 3.93 7.02
N LEU A 461 0.39 3.99 7.85
CA LEU A 461 1.40 5.05 7.79
C LEU A 461 2.05 5.11 6.42
N HIS A 462 2.46 3.95 5.91
CA HIS A 462 3.08 3.83 4.59
C HIS A 462 2.17 4.40 3.50
N ARG A 463 0.90 3.99 3.47
CA ARG A 463 -0.10 4.51 2.53
C ARG A 463 -0.24 6.03 2.62
N LYS A 464 -0.42 6.56 3.83
CA LYS A 464 -0.67 8.00 4.06
C LYS A 464 0.51 8.87 3.62
N LEU A 465 1.74 8.44 3.88
CA LEU A 465 2.94 9.19 3.52
C LEU A 465 3.34 9.01 2.06
N GLY A 466 3.03 7.84 1.49
CA GLY A 466 3.30 7.53 0.09
C GLY A 466 2.51 8.38 -0.91
N LEU A 467 1.29 8.77 -0.53
CA LEU A 467 0.46 9.70 -1.30
C LEU A 467 1.02 11.13 -1.34
N GLU A 468 1.82 11.51 -0.34
CA GLU A 468 2.27 12.90 -0.15
C GLU A 468 3.68 13.17 -0.70
N THR A 469 4.54 12.14 -0.75
CA THR A 469 5.96 12.33 -1.09
C THR A 469 6.56 11.19 -1.93
N MET A 470 6.97 11.52 -3.15
CA MET A 470 7.73 10.61 -4.02
C MET A 470 9.03 10.17 -3.34
N ASN A 471 9.33 8.87 -3.42
CA ASN A 471 10.53 8.18 -2.91
C ASN A 471 10.60 7.88 -1.40
N VAL A 472 9.81 8.53 -0.54
CA VAL A 472 9.76 8.20 0.90
C VAL A 472 9.18 6.80 1.13
N GLU A 473 8.26 6.36 0.27
CA GLU A 473 7.70 5.00 0.25
C GLU A 473 8.77 3.89 0.21
N LYS A 474 9.97 4.19 -0.29
CA LYS A 474 11.03 3.20 -0.45
C LYS A 474 11.95 3.09 0.75
N LEU A 475 11.93 4.08 1.65
CA LEU A 475 12.76 4.09 2.86
C LEU A 475 11.98 3.66 4.10
N LEU A 476 10.67 3.86 4.08
CA LEU A 476 9.81 3.44 5.18
C LEU A 476 9.40 1.97 5.04
N PRO A 477 9.33 1.22 6.16
CA PRO A 477 8.79 -0.12 6.15
C PRO A 477 7.31 -0.06 5.75
N TYR A 478 6.90 -1.02 4.92
CA TYR A 478 5.50 -1.26 4.60
C TYR A 478 4.92 -2.46 5.38
N SER A 479 5.75 -3.14 6.18
CA SER A 479 5.36 -4.29 7.02
C SER A 479 6.06 -4.26 8.36
N SER A 480 5.44 -4.86 9.38
CA SER A 480 6.11 -5.24 10.63
C SER A 480 7.03 -6.45 10.45
N LEU A 481 6.80 -7.24 9.40
CA LEU A 481 7.52 -8.48 9.16
C LEU A 481 8.81 -8.21 8.36
N PRO A 482 9.99 -8.59 8.88
CA PRO A 482 11.24 -8.38 8.18
C PRO A 482 11.39 -9.30 6.96
N PHE A 483 10.79 -10.50 7.03
CA PHE A 483 10.86 -11.49 5.97
C PHE A 483 9.76 -12.55 6.11
N TRP A 484 9.25 -13.05 4.99
CA TRP A 484 8.32 -14.16 4.95
C TRP A 484 8.76 -15.20 3.93
N ASN A 485 9.19 -16.36 4.44
CA ASN A 485 9.69 -17.46 3.63
C ASN A 485 8.78 -18.69 3.59
N GLN A 486 7.58 -18.63 4.18
CA GLN A 486 6.68 -19.77 4.15
C GLN A 486 6.01 -19.88 2.79
N VAL A 487 5.98 -21.11 2.28
CA VAL A 487 5.34 -21.49 1.02
C VAL A 487 3.83 -21.28 1.14
N ILE A 488 3.20 -20.71 0.11
CA ILE A 488 1.75 -20.64 0.00
C ILE A 488 1.27 -22.03 -0.40
N ASP A 489 0.34 -22.61 0.35
CA ASP A 489 -0.17 -23.96 0.07
C ASP A 489 -0.68 -24.05 -1.39
N GLY A 490 -0.10 -24.97 -2.17
CA GLY A 490 -0.43 -25.18 -3.58
C GLY A 490 0.39 -24.36 -4.59
N VAL A 491 1.27 -23.46 -4.12
CA VAL A 491 2.13 -22.63 -4.97
C VAL A 491 3.60 -22.69 -4.52
N LEU A 492 4.46 -23.24 -5.37
CA LEU A 492 5.91 -23.14 -5.19
C LEU A 492 6.43 -21.89 -5.90
N CYS A 493 7.29 -21.12 -5.25
CA CYS A 493 7.89 -19.92 -5.83
C CYS A 493 9.42 -20.00 -5.72
N SER A 494 10.13 -19.82 -6.84
CA SER A 494 11.56 -19.52 -6.85
C SER A 494 11.78 -18.06 -7.23
N THR A 495 12.78 -17.41 -6.61
CA THR A 495 13.16 -16.03 -6.92
C THR A 495 14.59 -16.02 -7.44
N GLU A 496 14.79 -15.38 -8.59
CA GLU A 496 16.08 -15.20 -9.24
C GLU A 496 16.34 -13.71 -9.45
N ILE A 497 17.61 -13.30 -9.47
CA ILE A 497 18.01 -11.92 -9.73
C ILE A 497 18.13 -11.76 -11.24
N THR A 498 17.55 -10.71 -11.80
CA THR A 498 17.52 -10.45 -13.24
C THR A 498 18.34 -9.20 -13.57
N ASP A 499 18.92 -9.19 -14.76
CA ASP A 499 19.58 -8.00 -15.30
C ASP A 499 18.67 -6.77 -15.28
N MET A 500 19.26 -5.64 -14.86
CA MET A 500 18.55 -4.37 -14.83
C MET A 500 18.39 -3.81 -16.25
N PRO A 501 17.24 -3.19 -16.58
CA PRO A 501 17.01 -2.53 -17.86
C PRO A 501 18.02 -1.42 -18.13
N ILE A 502 18.63 -1.44 -19.30
CA ILE A 502 19.56 -0.40 -19.77
C ILE A 502 18.75 0.71 -20.43
N LEU A 503 18.66 1.86 -19.78
CA LEU A 503 17.94 3.03 -20.30
C LEU A 503 18.80 3.76 -21.34
N LYS A 504 18.23 4.07 -22.51
CA LYS A 504 18.89 4.74 -23.64
C LYS A 504 18.64 6.26 -23.71
N ILE A 505 17.91 6.81 -22.75
CA ILE A 505 17.49 8.23 -22.72
C ILE A 505 17.97 8.89 -21.43
N GLY A 506 18.37 10.16 -21.50
CA GLY A 506 18.84 10.93 -20.33
C GLY A 506 17.77 11.76 -19.62
N ILE A 507 16.64 12.09 -20.27
CA ILE A 507 15.54 12.87 -19.70
C ILE A 507 14.29 12.01 -19.64
N PHE A 508 13.80 11.75 -18.42
CA PHE A 508 12.59 10.97 -18.19
C PHE A 508 11.43 11.89 -17.78
N LYS A 509 10.23 11.64 -18.33
CA LYS A 509 8.99 12.32 -17.94
C LYS A 509 7.89 11.30 -17.67
N GLY A 510 7.01 11.60 -16.71
CA GLY A 510 5.80 10.81 -16.45
C GLY A 510 6.11 9.40 -15.94
N PHE A 511 5.65 8.37 -16.66
CA PHE A 511 5.86 6.97 -16.27
C PHE A 511 7.35 6.61 -16.15
N TRP A 512 8.17 7.05 -17.11
CA TRP A 512 9.58 6.69 -17.17
C TRP A 512 10.42 7.31 -16.05
N GLU A 513 10.01 8.47 -15.54
CA GLU A 513 10.64 9.12 -14.39
C GLU A 513 10.47 8.27 -13.13
N LYS A 514 9.24 7.77 -12.90
CA LYS A 514 8.95 6.86 -11.78
C LYS A 514 9.69 5.53 -11.92
N PHE A 515 9.70 4.96 -13.13
CA PHE A 515 10.42 3.71 -13.41
C PHE A 515 11.93 3.87 -13.19
N HIS A 516 12.54 4.94 -13.69
CA HIS A 516 13.95 5.24 -13.48
C HIS A 516 14.26 5.40 -11.99
N SER A 517 13.43 6.14 -11.23
CA SER A 517 13.57 6.23 -9.77
C SER A 517 13.52 4.86 -9.08
N ASN A 518 12.68 3.92 -9.56
CA ASN A 518 12.63 2.55 -9.04
C ASN A 518 13.94 1.79 -9.30
N LEU A 519 14.51 1.93 -10.50
CA LEU A 519 15.80 1.32 -10.84
C LEU A 519 16.96 1.92 -10.05
N GLU A 520 17.04 3.24 -9.91
CA GLU A 520 18.08 3.90 -9.12
C GLU A 520 18.03 3.47 -7.66
N TYR A 521 16.82 3.40 -7.08
CA TYR A 521 16.66 2.87 -5.72
C TYR A 521 17.25 1.46 -5.57
N MET A 522 16.98 0.56 -6.52
CA MET A 522 17.53 -0.80 -6.48
C MET A 522 19.05 -0.83 -6.61
N LYS A 523 19.65 0.02 -7.46
CA LYS A 523 21.12 0.13 -7.56
C LYS A 523 21.76 0.49 -6.22
N HIS A 524 21.11 1.38 -5.46
CA HIS A 524 21.59 1.80 -4.14
C HIS A 524 21.32 0.78 -3.03
N THR A 525 20.25 -0.01 -3.13
CA THR A 525 19.91 -1.04 -2.12
C THR A 525 20.57 -2.39 -2.36
N LEU A 526 20.91 -2.74 -3.60
CA LEU A 526 21.67 -3.96 -3.94
C LEU A 526 23.04 -4.03 -3.24
N GLN A 527 23.55 -2.91 -2.73
CA GLN A 527 24.82 -2.88 -2.02
C GLN A 527 24.73 -3.04 -0.50
N GLN A 528 23.59 -2.84 0.19
CA GLN A 528 23.50 -3.11 1.63
C GLN A 528 22.14 -2.75 2.28
N PHE A 529 21.82 -3.51 3.34
CA PHE A 529 20.87 -3.25 4.43
C PHE A 529 19.37 -3.47 4.18
N HIS A 530 18.90 -4.66 4.59
CA HIS A 530 17.69 -4.74 5.41
C HIS A 530 18.00 -4.05 6.76
N PRO A 531 17.33 -2.96 7.13
CA PRO A 531 17.44 -2.45 8.49
C PRO A 531 16.68 -3.44 9.39
N SER A 532 17.38 -4.46 9.86
CA SER A 532 17.01 -5.22 11.06
C SER A 532 17.21 -4.35 12.29
N ASN A 533 16.67 -3.13 12.29
CA ASN A 533 16.66 -2.27 13.46
C ASN A 533 15.34 -2.48 14.19
N HIS A 534 15.13 -3.69 14.72
CA HIS A 534 14.27 -3.84 15.88
C HIS A 534 15.01 -3.27 17.09
N VAL A 535 15.12 -1.93 17.15
CA VAL A 535 15.51 -1.26 18.38
C VAL A 535 14.30 -1.35 19.29
N HIS A 536 14.27 -2.38 20.13
CA HIS A 536 13.18 -2.59 21.08
C HIS A 536 13.05 -1.36 22.01
N ARG A 537 11.84 -1.08 22.54
CA ARG A 537 11.63 -0.01 23.55
C ARG A 537 12.63 -0.06 24.71
N ARG A 538 13.15 -1.25 25.06
CA ARG A 538 14.23 -1.42 26.05
C ARG A 538 15.53 -0.72 25.68
N ASP A 539 15.92 -0.69 24.42
CA ASP A 539 17.14 -0.01 23.97
C ASP A 539 16.93 1.50 23.88
N TRP A 540 15.70 1.95 23.56
CA TRP A 540 15.31 3.36 23.69
C TRP A 540 15.26 3.83 25.14
N CYS A 541 14.68 3.04 26.05
CA CYS A 541 14.64 3.36 27.47
C CYS A 541 16.04 3.32 28.11
N LYS A 542 16.94 2.43 27.65
CA LYS A 542 18.36 2.49 28.01
C LYS A 542 19.01 3.77 27.49
N LEU A 543 18.79 4.16 26.23
CA LEU A 543 19.32 5.42 25.69
C LEU A 543 18.80 6.64 26.45
N ILE A 544 17.53 6.64 26.87
CA ILE A 544 16.94 7.72 27.69
C ILE A 544 17.53 7.71 29.11
N ALA A 545 17.69 6.54 29.73
CA ALA A 545 18.33 6.42 31.05
C ALA A 545 19.84 6.73 31.02
N ASP A 546 20.53 6.37 29.95
CA ASP A 546 21.95 6.68 29.72
C ASP A 546 22.13 8.18 29.45
N MET A 547 21.15 8.83 28.81
CA MET A 547 21.09 10.29 28.71
C MET A 547 20.95 10.97 30.09
N ASP A 548 20.23 10.37 31.04
CA ASP A 548 20.10 10.85 32.41
C ASP A 548 21.37 10.62 33.26
N ILE A 549 22.16 9.58 32.95
CA ILE A 549 23.33 9.19 33.75
C ILE A 549 24.64 9.81 33.22
N GLN A 550 24.84 9.94 31.90
CA GLN A 550 26.16 10.26 31.36
C GLN A 550 26.45 11.74 31.12
N GLU A 551 25.46 12.63 30.87
CA GLU A 551 25.83 14.02 30.52
C GLU A 551 24.79 15.10 30.90
N LYS A 552 25.11 15.85 31.96
CA LYS A 552 24.73 17.28 32.15
C LYS A 552 25.18 18.20 30.99
N ARG A 553 25.53 17.67 29.81
CA ARG A 553 26.33 18.36 28.78
C ARG A 553 25.61 18.81 27.52
N ASN A 554 24.28 18.73 27.39
CA ASN A 554 23.59 19.59 26.41
C ASN A 554 22.12 19.85 26.76
N ILE A 555 21.87 20.85 27.62
CA ILE A 555 20.54 21.44 27.86
C ILE A 555 19.84 21.77 26.53
N VAL A 556 20.62 22.14 25.49
CA VAL A 556 20.13 22.43 24.14
C VAL A 556 19.53 21.19 23.45
N TYR A 557 20.12 20.01 23.64
CA TYR A 557 19.64 18.76 23.02
C TYR A 557 18.33 18.31 23.67
N GLN A 558 18.24 18.33 25.00
CA GLN A 558 16.99 18.06 25.74
C GLN A 558 15.90 19.08 25.40
N ARG A 559 16.24 20.37 25.31
CA ARG A 559 15.29 21.42 24.91
C ARG A 559 14.79 21.21 23.48
N ASN A 560 15.66 20.76 22.56
CA ASN A 560 15.26 20.44 21.19
C ASN A 560 14.31 19.23 21.13
N ILE A 561 14.56 18.17 21.91
CA ILE A 561 13.66 17.02 22.03
C ILE A 561 12.26 17.47 22.48
N LEU A 562 12.19 18.25 23.57
CA LEU A 562 10.93 18.75 24.10
C LEU A 562 10.19 19.67 23.11
N GLU A 563 10.90 20.56 22.42
CA GLU A 563 10.32 21.42 21.38
C GLU A 563 9.80 20.63 20.18
N ASN A 564 10.50 19.56 19.77
CA ASN A 564 10.01 18.67 18.71
C ASN A 564 8.75 17.92 19.16
N ALA A 565 8.69 17.46 20.41
CA ALA A 565 7.51 16.82 20.97
C ALA A 565 6.29 17.77 20.98
N LYS A 566 6.48 19.04 21.37
CA LYS A 566 5.43 20.07 21.30
C LYS A 566 4.92 20.27 19.88
N LYS A 567 5.82 20.31 18.89
CA LYS A 567 5.42 20.43 17.47
C LYS A 567 4.59 19.23 17.01
N VAL A 568 4.98 18.01 17.40
CA VAL A 568 4.23 16.78 17.06
C VAL A 568 2.82 16.83 17.62
N ILE A 569 2.67 17.15 18.92
CA ILE A 569 1.37 17.24 19.59
C ILE A 569 0.49 18.32 18.94
N LEU A 570 1.09 19.47 18.62
CA LEU A 570 0.37 20.53 17.92
C LEU A 570 -0.08 20.06 16.53
N ASN A 571 0.67 19.23 15.82
CA ASN A 571 0.35 18.81 14.45
C ASN A 571 -0.64 17.62 14.36
N MET A 572 -1.06 17.03 15.47
CA MET A 572 -2.07 15.95 15.47
C MET A 572 -3.46 16.47 15.06
N GLU A 573 -4.10 15.83 14.08
CA GLU A 573 -5.39 16.26 13.53
C GLU A 573 -6.55 15.89 14.45
N ILE A 574 -6.56 14.65 14.96
CA ILE A 574 -7.64 14.12 15.80
C ILE A 574 -7.63 14.81 17.18
N TRP A 575 -6.43 15.15 17.67
CA TRP A 575 -6.23 15.91 18.90
C TRP A 575 -6.80 17.34 18.85
N ARG A 576 -7.04 17.90 17.66
CA ARG A 576 -7.62 19.24 17.48
C ARG A 576 -9.12 19.24 17.27
N SER A 577 -9.76 18.08 17.09
CA SER A 577 -11.20 18.02 16.86
C SER A 577 -12.00 18.29 18.16
N ASP A 578 -13.01 19.15 18.05
CA ASP A 578 -13.93 19.47 19.17
C ASP A 578 -14.92 18.32 19.49
N HIS A 579 -14.92 17.27 18.66
CA HIS A 579 -15.82 16.10 18.75
C HIS A 579 -15.14 14.83 19.27
N ARG A 580 -14.07 14.97 20.08
CA ARG A 580 -13.35 13.82 20.65
C ARG A 580 -14.27 12.95 21.50
N MET A 581 -14.41 11.68 21.10
CA MET A 581 -15.18 10.68 21.85
C MET A 581 -14.36 10.01 22.97
N VAL A 582 -13.04 9.95 22.84
CA VAL A 582 -12.16 9.30 23.82
C VAL A 582 -11.63 10.33 24.82
N PRO A 583 -11.83 10.14 26.14
CA PRO A 583 -11.38 11.09 27.16
C PRO A 583 -9.88 10.91 27.47
N LEU A 584 -9.02 11.23 26.51
CA LEU A 584 -7.56 11.30 26.73
C LEU A 584 -7.22 12.54 27.56
N TYR A 585 -6.55 12.33 28.70
CA TYR A 585 -6.17 13.41 29.61
C TYR A 585 -5.07 14.29 29.02
N GLN A 586 -5.10 15.60 29.27
CA GLN A 586 -3.99 16.49 28.92
C GLN A 586 -2.86 16.30 29.93
N GLU A 587 -1.81 15.59 29.54
CA GLU A 587 -0.74 15.22 30.46
C GLU A 587 0.63 15.70 29.99
N GLU A 588 1.43 16.16 30.94
CA GLU A 588 2.84 16.40 30.75
C GLU A 588 3.67 15.15 31.05
N GLU A 589 3.34 14.04 30.41
CA GLU A 589 4.12 12.83 30.59
C GLU A 589 5.49 12.98 29.90
N TYR A 590 6.52 13.29 30.69
CA TYR A 590 7.88 13.58 30.19
C TYR A 590 8.43 12.42 29.35
N LEU A 591 8.19 11.17 29.74
CA LEU A 591 8.70 9.98 29.04
C LEU A 591 8.15 9.84 27.62
N GLN A 592 6.85 10.07 27.41
CA GLN A 592 6.26 10.00 26.05
C GLN A 592 6.71 11.17 25.20
N LYS A 593 6.77 12.38 25.78
CA LYS A 593 7.29 13.57 25.08
C LYS A 593 8.75 13.37 24.64
N ASP A 594 9.58 12.79 25.50
CA ASP A 594 10.98 12.51 25.18
C ASP A 594 11.11 11.46 24.09
N LEU A 595 10.31 10.40 24.13
CA LEU A 595 10.30 9.37 23.09
C LEU A 595 9.86 9.96 21.73
N MET A 596 8.83 10.82 21.70
CA MET A 596 8.41 11.53 20.49
C MET A 596 9.54 12.40 19.92
N GLY A 597 10.17 13.23 20.76
CA GLY A 597 11.23 14.13 20.33
C GLY A 597 12.49 13.39 19.88
N LEU A 598 12.82 12.27 20.52
CA LEU A 598 13.97 11.43 20.15
C LEU A 598 13.73 10.70 18.83
N MET A 599 12.51 10.16 18.63
CA MET A 599 12.10 9.53 17.38
C MET A 599 12.17 10.52 16.20
N MET A 600 11.71 11.76 16.40
CA MET A 600 11.85 12.84 15.41
C MET A 600 13.31 13.08 15.01
N VAL A 601 14.23 13.12 15.98
CA VAL A 601 15.66 13.33 15.72
C VAL A 601 16.23 12.17 14.89
N LYS A 602 15.97 10.94 15.31
CA LYS A 602 16.56 9.74 14.68
C LYS A 602 16.00 9.47 13.30
N LEU A 603 14.71 9.69 13.08
CA LEU A 603 14.10 9.58 11.76
C LEU A 603 14.62 10.67 10.81
N ARG A 604 14.81 11.90 11.31
CA ARG A 604 15.42 12.99 10.53
C ARG A 604 16.84 12.66 10.13
N ASP A 605 17.64 12.12 11.03
CA ASP A 605 19.02 11.72 10.73
C ASP A 605 19.05 10.64 9.65
N HIS A 606 18.20 9.60 9.78
CA HIS A 606 18.08 8.53 8.78
C HIS A 606 17.64 9.05 7.41
N LEU A 607 16.58 9.85 7.35
CA LEU A 607 16.10 10.40 6.07
C LEU A 607 17.10 11.36 5.44
N SER A 608 17.81 12.16 6.25
CA SER A 608 18.86 13.07 5.74
C SER A 608 20.06 12.31 5.17
N GLN A 609 20.35 11.11 5.67
CA GLN A 609 21.41 10.23 5.15
C GLN A 609 21.03 9.50 3.86
N HIS A 610 19.74 9.31 3.57
CA HIS A 610 19.30 8.57 2.37
C HIS A 610 18.61 9.44 1.31
N LEU A 611 18.20 10.67 1.66
CA LEU A 611 17.52 11.62 0.77
C LEU A 611 18.31 12.92 0.61
N PHE A 612 19.56 12.85 0.16
CA PHE A 612 20.43 14.04 -0.02
C PHE A 612 19.83 15.11 -0.96
N HIS A 613 18.96 14.71 -1.89
CA HIS A 613 18.31 15.61 -2.85
C HIS A 613 17.06 16.31 -2.31
N VAL A 614 16.55 15.91 -1.15
CA VAL A 614 15.36 16.49 -0.53
C VAL A 614 15.80 17.61 0.42
N GLY A 615 15.27 18.82 0.23
CA GLY A 615 15.61 19.95 1.09
C GLY A 615 15.27 19.68 2.56
N LYS A 616 16.12 20.15 3.48
CA LYS A 616 15.99 19.91 4.93
C LYS A 616 14.59 20.20 5.48
N ASN A 617 13.98 21.32 5.08
CA ASN A 617 12.63 21.70 5.50
C ASN A 617 11.56 20.67 5.10
N LYS A 618 11.73 20.02 3.93
CA LYS A 618 10.82 18.98 3.46
C LYS A 618 11.02 17.68 4.25
N ILE A 619 12.26 17.34 4.61
CA ILE A 619 12.56 16.22 5.51
C ILE A 619 11.95 16.48 6.90
N ASP A 620 12.16 17.66 7.47
CA ASP A 620 11.57 18.03 8.77
C ASP A 620 10.05 17.91 8.77
N LYS A 621 9.39 18.33 7.67
CA LYS A 621 7.95 18.15 7.51
C LYS A 621 7.53 16.68 7.42
N ILE A 622 8.21 15.86 6.61
CA ILE A 622 7.92 14.43 6.49
C ILE A 622 8.05 13.72 7.84
N VAL A 623 9.09 14.05 8.60
CA VAL A 623 9.34 13.46 9.93
C VAL A 623 8.25 13.88 10.92
N LEU A 624 7.87 15.17 10.92
CA LEU A 624 6.78 15.68 11.74
C LEU A 624 5.46 14.97 11.41
N ASP A 625 5.11 14.89 10.12
CA ASP A 625 3.89 14.25 9.66
C ASP A 625 3.89 12.74 9.96
N TYR A 626 5.05 12.06 9.88
CA TYR A 626 5.19 10.65 10.25
C TYR A 626 4.81 10.41 11.71
N VAL A 627 5.45 11.13 12.65
CA VAL A 627 5.24 10.90 14.08
C VAL A 627 3.85 11.36 14.52
N SER A 628 3.33 12.47 13.99
CA SER A 628 1.97 12.93 14.31
C SER A 628 0.90 11.96 13.81
N LYS A 629 0.99 11.53 12.54
CA LYS A 629 0.01 10.58 11.96
C LYS A 629 0.04 9.23 12.66
N GLN A 630 1.21 8.81 13.12
CA GLN A 630 1.34 7.59 13.90
C GLN A 630 0.49 7.62 15.17
N LEU A 631 0.49 8.76 15.88
CA LEU A 631 -0.32 8.94 17.07
C LEU A 631 -1.81 9.08 16.71
N ASP A 632 -2.13 9.77 15.61
CA ASP A 632 -3.51 9.87 15.11
C ASP A 632 -4.10 8.48 14.79
N ILE A 633 -3.31 7.53 14.26
CA ILE A 633 -3.78 6.16 14.01
C ILE A 633 -4.16 5.46 15.32
N ILE A 634 -3.39 5.66 16.38
CA ILE A 634 -3.71 5.09 17.70
C ILE A 634 -5.02 5.70 18.23
N CYS A 635 -5.17 7.02 18.12
CA CYS A 635 -6.41 7.71 18.49
C CYS A 635 -7.61 7.19 17.69
N LEU A 636 -7.45 6.99 16.39
CA LEU A 636 -8.47 6.44 15.51
C LEU A 636 -8.91 5.02 15.93
N ILE A 637 -7.96 4.14 16.27
CA ILE A 637 -8.28 2.80 16.76
C ILE A 637 -9.13 2.92 18.03
N LEU A 638 -8.77 3.81 18.95
CA LEU A 638 -9.54 4.04 20.18
C LEU A 638 -10.93 4.61 19.89
N GLU A 639 -11.09 5.54 18.96
CA GLU A 639 -12.40 6.09 18.59
C GLU A 639 -13.34 5.01 18.08
N VAL A 640 -12.86 4.12 17.22
CA VAL A 640 -13.65 2.98 16.72
C VAL A 640 -14.02 2.03 17.86
N VAL A 641 -13.10 1.77 18.80
CA VAL A 641 -13.39 0.94 19.99
C VAL A 641 -14.46 1.61 20.86
N TRP A 642 -14.38 2.92 21.08
CA TRP A 642 -15.37 3.68 21.85
C TRP A 642 -16.76 3.66 21.20
N GLN A 643 -16.82 3.80 19.87
CA GLN A 643 -18.06 3.70 19.12
C GLN A 643 -18.67 2.30 19.18
N LYS A 644 -17.86 1.27 18.95
CA LYS A 644 -18.30 -0.13 18.93
C LYS A 644 -18.92 -0.58 20.25
N TYR A 645 -18.31 -0.20 21.37
CA TYR A 645 -18.74 -0.61 22.70
C TYR A 645 -19.63 0.43 23.40
N GLU A 646 -20.06 1.48 22.68
CA GLU A 646 -20.94 2.55 23.15
C GLU A 646 -20.47 3.18 24.48
N LEU A 647 -19.17 3.45 24.58
CA LEU A 647 -18.56 4.00 25.79
C LEU A 647 -18.90 5.48 25.97
N LYS A 648 -19.05 5.89 27.24
CA LYS A 648 -19.32 7.29 27.58
C LYS A 648 -18.14 8.18 27.17
N PRO A 649 -18.39 9.33 26.51
CA PRO A 649 -17.33 10.25 26.09
C PRO A 649 -16.77 11.11 27.23
N CYS A 650 -17.36 11.05 28.42
CA CYS A 650 -16.94 11.83 29.59
C CYS A 650 -15.86 11.11 30.41
N SER A 651 -15.13 11.87 31.24
CA SER A 651 -14.11 11.34 32.15
C SER A 651 -14.69 10.27 33.08
N PHE A 652 -14.06 9.10 33.11
CA PHE A 652 -14.42 8.00 34.01
C PHE A 652 -14.12 8.36 35.47
N SER A 653 -15.05 8.10 36.38
CA SER A 653 -14.84 8.21 37.83
C SER A 653 -14.26 6.91 38.40
N LEU A 654 -13.32 6.97 39.34
CA LEU A 654 -12.79 5.78 40.00
C LEU A 654 -13.79 5.07 40.93
N ASN A 655 -14.89 5.74 41.31
CA ASN A 655 -15.88 5.21 42.24
C ASN A 655 -16.89 4.23 41.61
N GLU A 656 -17.05 4.24 40.29
CA GLU A 656 -17.98 3.32 39.62
C GLU A 656 -17.25 2.05 39.16
N ARG A 657 -17.91 0.89 39.29
CA ARG A 657 -17.39 -0.36 38.72
C ARG A 657 -17.45 -0.35 37.20
N GLY A 658 -16.42 -0.91 36.57
CA GLY A 658 -16.33 -1.05 35.13
C GLY A 658 -17.41 -1.96 34.55
N SER A 659 -17.94 -1.60 33.39
CA SER A 659 -18.82 -2.45 32.59
C SER A 659 -18.03 -3.53 31.82
N SER A 660 -18.71 -4.50 31.21
CA SER A 660 -18.06 -5.44 30.29
C SER A 660 -17.44 -4.72 29.09
N SER A 661 -18.09 -3.67 28.59
CA SER A 661 -17.57 -2.78 27.55
C SER A 661 -16.27 -2.08 27.98
N ASP A 662 -16.21 -1.60 29.23
CA ASP A 662 -15.02 -0.95 29.81
C ASP A 662 -13.84 -1.95 29.84
N TYR A 663 -14.12 -3.22 30.18
CA TYR A 663 -13.11 -4.28 30.19
C TYR A 663 -12.59 -4.60 28.78
N PHE A 664 -13.45 -4.65 27.76
CA PHE A 664 -13.02 -4.87 26.38
C PHE A 664 -12.12 -3.74 25.87
N ALA A 665 -12.48 -2.48 26.17
CA ALA A 665 -11.63 -1.34 25.82
C ALA A 665 -10.28 -1.39 26.56
N PHE A 666 -10.28 -1.71 27.86
CA PHE A 666 -9.04 -1.93 28.62
C PHE A 666 -8.15 -3.00 27.97
N HIS A 667 -8.73 -4.13 27.60
CA HIS A 667 -8.00 -5.22 26.95
C HIS A 667 -7.40 -4.78 25.61
N VAL A 668 -8.15 -4.06 24.77
CA VAL A 668 -7.63 -3.51 23.51
C VAL A 668 -6.49 -2.51 23.77
N MET A 669 -6.63 -1.62 24.77
CA MET A 669 -5.57 -0.68 25.15
C MET A 669 -4.29 -1.39 25.61
N CYS A 670 -4.39 -2.50 26.35
CA CYS A 670 -3.24 -3.34 26.69
C CYS A 670 -2.55 -3.90 25.44
N ARG A 671 -3.31 -4.36 24.44
CA ARG A 671 -2.75 -4.86 23.18
C ARG A 671 -2.06 -3.76 22.36
N ILE A 672 -2.64 -2.55 22.31
CA ILE A 672 -2.01 -1.38 21.68
C ILE A 672 -0.70 -1.03 22.38
N SER A 673 -0.70 -1.01 23.72
CA SER A 673 0.50 -0.71 24.51
C SER A 673 1.61 -1.73 24.24
N ASP A 674 1.30 -3.04 24.21
CA ASP A 674 2.26 -4.09 23.87
C ASP A 674 2.82 -3.94 22.43
N ALA A 675 1.95 -3.69 21.46
CA ALA A 675 2.35 -3.42 20.08
C ALA A 675 3.29 -2.20 19.96
N ALA A 676 2.93 -1.09 20.60
CA ALA A 676 3.76 0.12 20.63
C ALA A 676 5.11 -0.12 21.34
N CYS A 677 5.12 -0.90 22.42
CA CYS A 677 6.35 -1.32 23.10
C CYS A 677 7.29 -2.11 22.19
N LYS A 678 6.75 -3.07 21.44
CA LYS A 678 7.55 -3.92 20.54
C LYS A 678 8.18 -3.12 19.40
N MET A 679 7.44 -2.13 18.89
CA MET A 679 7.91 -1.24 17.81
C MET A 679 8.75 -0.05 18.30
N GLY A 680 8.83 0.20 19.62
CA GLY A 680 9.55 1.36 20.16
C GLY A 680 8.84 2.70 19.90
N MET A 681 7.51 2.68 19.78
CA MET A 681 6.68 3.81 19.34
C MET A 681 6.07 4.57 20.53
N PRO A 682 5.97 5.91 20.48
CA PRO A 682 5.25 6.69 21.49
C PRO A 682 3.74 6.46 21.44
N LEU A 683 3.10 6.66 22.59
CA LEU A 683 1.65 6.64 22.76
C LEU A 683 1.10 8.08 22.83
N PRO A 684 -0.18 8.30 22.47
CA PRO A 684 -0.82 9.60 22.63
C PRO A 684 -0.83 10.08 24.09
N PRO A 685 -0.74 11.40 24.33
CA PRO A 685 -0.80 11.94 25.69
C PRO A 685 -2.13 11.56 26.37
N GLY A 686 -2.07 11.19 27.65
CA GLY A 686 -3.23 10.75 28.43
C GLY A 686 -3.65 9.30 28.23
N PHE A 687 -3.02 8.56 27.30
CA PHE A 687 -3.32 7.15 27.04
C PHE A 687 -3.10 6.28 28.29
N GLN A 688 -1.95 6.46 28.95
CA GLN A 688 -1.55 5.62 30.08
C GLN A 688 -2.47 5.81 31.30
N THR A 689 -2.82 7.05 31.61
CA THR A 689 -3.77 7.37 32.68
C THR A 689 -5.15 6.80 32.39
N LEU A 690 -5.64 6.91 31.15
CA LEU A 690 -6.91 6.29 30.78
C LEU A 690 -6.86 4.77 30.93
N GLN A 691 -5.75 4.14 30.51
CA GLN A 691 -5.54 2.71 30.68
C GLN A 691 -5.53 2.29 32.16
N LEU A 692 -4.87 3.07 33.02
CA LEU A 692 -4.85 2.88 34.47
C LEU A 692 -6.24 3.01 35.11
N VAL A 693 -6.98 4.06 34.76
CA VAL A 693 -8.34 4.30 35.26
C VAL A 693 -9.25 3.13 34.90
N LEU A 694 -9.21 2.66 33.65
CA LEU A 694 -9.97 1.48 33.23
C LEU A 694 -9.49 0.21 33.94
N GLY A 695 -8.19 0.06 34.15
CA GLY A 695 -7.60 -1.05 34.89
C GLY A 695 -8.14 -1.15 36.32
N VAL A 696 -8.17 -0.04 37.06
CA VAL A 696 -8.72 0.01 38.43
C VAL A 696 -10.22 -0.29 38.45
N ARG A 697 -10.98 0.24 37.47
CA ARG A 697 -12.42 0.02 37.39
C ARG A 697 -12.79 -1.42 37.04
N CYS A 698 -11.97 -2.10 36.23
CA CYS A 698 -12.32 -3.39 35.61
C CYS A 698 -11.65 -4.60 36.27
N LEU A 699 -10.51 -4.43 36.96
CA LEU A 699 -9.73 -5.54 37.51
C LEU A 699 -9.80 -5.59 39.04
N PRO A 700 -9.72 -6.78 39.65
CA PRO A 700 -9.48 -6.92 41.08
C PRO A 700 -8.13 -6.30 41.49
N LEU A 701 -8.04 -5.79 42.73
CA LEU A 701 -6.85 -5.12 43.25
C LEU A 701 -5.55 -5.92 43.04
N GLY A 702 -5.56 -7.24 43.32
CA GLY A 702 -4.38 -8.09 43.13
C GLY A 702 -3.88 -8.11 41.69
N ASN A 703 -4.78 -8.09 40.70
CA ASN A 703 -4.41 -8.06 39.29
C ASN A 703 -3.91 -6.67 38.89
N VAL A 704 -4.54 -5.60 39.37
CA VAL A 704 -4.05 -4.23 39.12
C VAL A 704 -2.60 -4.07 39.61
N LEU A 705 -2.33 -4.50 40.85
CA LEU A 705 -0.98 -4.44 41.43
C LEU A 705 0.01 -5.29 40.63
N HIS A 706 -0.39 -6.50 40.19
CA HIS A 706 0.45 -7.33 39.34
C HIS A 706 0.80 -6.65 38.00
N TYR A 707 -0.17 -5.99 37.36
CA TYR A 707 0.06 -5.28 36.10
C TYR A 707 0.96 -4.05 36.28
N ILE A 708 0.89 -3.37 37.43
CA ILE A 708 1.80 -2.27 37.79
C ILE A 708 3.21 -2.82 38.03
N ASP A 709 3.33 -3.88 38.84
CA ASP A 709 4.61 -4.51 39.18
C ASP A 709 5.30 -5.11 37.94
N ALA A 710 4.52 -5.61 36.98
CA ALA A 710 5.01 -6.09 35.69
C ALA A 710 5.37 -4.96 34.69
N GLY A 711 5.08 -3.69 35.02
CA GLY A 711 5.34 -2.53 34.17
C GLY A 711 4.41 -2.39 32.95
N ILE A 712 3.29 -3.12 32.93
CA ILE A 712 2.25 -3.03 31.89
C ILE A 712 1.44 -1.74 32.08
N LEU A 713 1.09 -1.45 33.33
CA LEU A 713 0.43 -0.20 33.72
C LEU A 713 1.48 0.76 34.28
N GLN A 714 1.77 1.81 33.53
CA GLN A 714 2.76 2.82 33.90
C GLN A 714 2.09 3.91 34.72
N MET A 715 2.58 4.09 35.95
CA MET A 715 2.06 5.07 36.90
C MET A 715 2.34 6.51 36.43
N THR A 716 1.29 7.33 36.39
CA THR A 716 1.37 8.75 36.01
C THR A 716 1.02 9.66 37.18
N GLU A 717 1.52 10.89 37.14
CA GLU A 717 1.27 11.91 38.18
C GLU A 717 -0.22 12.30 38.24
N THR A 718 -0.82 12.55 37.08
CA THR A 718 -2.25 12.87 36.92
C THR A 718 -3.16 11.75 37.43
N PHE A 719 -2.79 10.49 37.23
CA PHE A 719 -3.52 9.38 37.83
C PHE A 719 -3.41 9.39 39.36
N ALA A 720 -2.23 9.62 39.92
CA ALA A 720 -2.04 9.67 41.36
C ALA A 720 -2.85 10.82 42.00
N VAL A 721 -2.85 12.00 41.39
CA VAL A 721 -3.69 13.13 41.82
C VAL A 721 -5.17 12.77 41.76
N LYS A 722 -5.63 12.17 40.66
CA LYS A 722 -7.03 11.75 40.49
C LYS A 722 -7.44 10.67 41.49
N LEU A 723 -6.57 9.71 41.76
CA LEU A 723 -6.76 8.64 42.76
C LEU A 723 -6.98 9.21 44.16
N LEU A 724 -6.20 10.23 44.53
CA LEU A 724 -6.29 10.90 45.81
C LEU A 724 -7.54 11.78 45.93
N GLN A 725 -7.93 12.45 44.84
CA GLN A 725 -9.08 13.38 44.82
C GLN A 725 -10.44 12.67 44.73
N GLU A 726 -10.56 11.59 43.97
CA GLU A 726 -11.88 10.97 43.69
C GLU A 726 -12.27 9.87 44.69
N LEU A 727 -11.31 9.15 45.26
CA LEU A 727 -11.61 8.07 46.21
C LEU A 727 -11.71 8.63 47.63
N ASP A 728 -12.70 8.18 48.40
CA ASP A 728 -12.80 8.47 49.83
C ASP A 728 -11.74 7.70 50.65
N ASP A 729 -11.62 8.03 51.94
CA ASP A 729 -10.72 7.36 52.88
C ASP A 729 -11.41 6.19 53.62
N SER A 730 -12.31 5.48 52.93
CA SER A 730 -12.86 4.22 53.45
C SER A 730 -11.75 3.17 53.59
N GLN A 731 -11.89 2.23 54.53
CA GLN A 731 -10.85 1.21 54.81
C GLN A 731 -10.45 0.38 53.56
N VAL A 732 -11.33 0.24 52.57
CA VAL A 732 -11.06 -0.45 51.30
C VAL A 732 -10.27 0.45 50.35
N ASN A 733 -10.68 1.71 50.21
CA ASN A 733 -10.02 2.68 49.34
C ASN A 733 -8.67 3.14 49.90
N GLU A 734 -8.52 3.22 51.23
CA GLU A 734 -7.25 3.48 51.88
C GLU A 734 -6.23 2.37 51.62
N LYS A 735 -6.67 1.09 51.66
CA LYS A 735 -5.84 -0.06 51.26
C LYS A 735 -5.42 0.00 49.79
N LEU A 736 -6.30 0.47 48.91
CA LEU A 736 -6.01 0.64 47.49
C LEU A 736 -5.03 1.80 47.24
N LYS A 737 -5.30 2.99 47.81
CA LYS A 737 -4.43 4.17 47.75
C LYS A 737 -3.03 3.84 48.27
N SER A 738 -2.93 3.26 49.47
CA SER A 738 -1.64 2.85 50.07
C SER A 738 -0.89 1.83 49.23
N SER A 739 -1.56 0.80 48.72
CA SER A 739 -0.92 -0.24 47.90
C SER A 739 -0.36 0.30 46.57
N ILE A 740 -1.01 1.31 45.99
CA ILE A 740 -0.58 1.94 44.75
C ILE A 740 0.51 3.00 44.99
N ILE A 741 0.39 3.83 46.04
CA ILE A 741 1.33 4.91 46.34
C ILE A 741 2.72 4.37 46.69
N ILE A 742 2.81 3.24 47.39
CA ILE A 742 4.10 2.58 47.71
C ILE A 742 4.87 2.18 46.43
N ARG A 743 4.17 2.00 45.31
CA ARG A 743 4.74 1.58 44.02
C ARG A 743 5.05 2.75 43.08
N LEU A 744 4.83 3.99 43.50
CA LEU A 744 5.13 5.16 42.70
C LEU A 744 6.65 5.36 42.54
N PRO A 745 7.14 5.69 41.34
CA PRO A 745 8.52 6.12 41.14
C PRO A 745 8.89 7.33 42.00
N GLU A 746 10.13 7.39 42.51
CA GLU A 746 10.63 8.49 43.36
C GLU A 746 10.49 9.88 42.71
N THR A 747 10.44 9.96 41.38
CA THR A 747 10.26 11.21 40.62
C THR A 747 8.84 11.75 40.72
N ILE A 748 7.82 10.87 40.70
CA ILE A 748 6.40 11.25 40.79
C ILE A 748 6.03 11.54 42.25
N CYS A 749 6.62 10.80 43.19
CA CYS A 749 6.49 11.07 44.62
C CYS A 749 6.97 12.46 45.05
N GLN A 750 7.70 13.20 44.20
CA GLN A 750 8.15 14.56 44.53
C GLN A 750 7.06 15.63 44.36
N ASN A 751 6.07 15.39 43.48
CA ASN A 751 5.03 16.38 43.13
C ASN A 751 3.66 16.10 43.77
N VAL A 752 3.41 14.84 44.18
CA VAL A 752 2.14 14.36 44.75
C VAL A 752 1.95 14.53 46.29
N PRO A 753 2.99 14.74 47.14
CA PRO A 753 2.85 14.48 48.58
C PRO A 753 2.03 15.51 49.37
N HIS A 754 1.66 16.65 48.79
CA HIS A 754 0.87 17.69 49.46
C HIS A 754 -0.66 17.45 49.41
N LEU A 755 -1.12 16.34 48.81
CA LEU A 755 -2.55 16.10 48.54
C LEU A 755 -3.23 15.07 49.44
N TRP A 756 -2.48 14.32 50.26
CA TRP A 756 -3.08 13.31 51.15
C TRP A 756 -2.36 13.21 52.50
N ASP A 757 -3.04 13.65 53.57
CA ASP A 757 -2.60 13.52 54.96
C ASP A 757 -2.76 12.07 55.46
N ASN A 758 -1.88 11.17 55.03
CA ASN A 758 -1.80 9.80 55.54
C ASN A 758 -0.38 9.52 56.08
N ILE A 759 -0.26 8.61 57.06
CA ILE A 759 0.98 8.11 57.68
C ILE A 759 2.04 7.79 56.62
N ILE A 760 1.66 7.21 55.47
CA ILE A 760 2.60 6.88 54.39
C ILE A 760 3.15 8.14 53.69
N SER A 761 2.30 9.12 53.39
CA SER A 761 2.73 10.40 52.79
C SER A 761 3.65 11.15 53.75
N ASN A 762 3.26 11.22 55.02
CA ASN A 762 4.02 11.87 56.07
C ASN A 762 5.37 11.17 56.32
N ASN A 763 5.44 9.84 56.23
CA ASN A 763 6.69 9.09 56.27
C ASN A 763 7.61 9.40 55.08
N CYS A 764 7.06 9.50 53.86
CA CYS A 764 7.86 9.87 52.68
C CYS A 764 8.41 11.30 52.78
N ILE A 765 7.59 12.24 53.25
CA ILE A 765 7.98 13.63 53.52
C ILE A 765 9.08 13.67 54.60
N ALA A 766 8.88 12.94 55.71
CA ALA A 766 9.85 12.84 56.80
C ALA A 766 11.19 12.25 56.35
N MET A 767 11.17 11.15 55.57
CA MET A 767 12.40 10.55 55.03
C MET A 767 13.15 11.49 54.09
N LYS A 768 12.43 12.25 53.24
CA LYS A 768 13.02 13.24 52.34
C LYS A 768 13.65 14.39 53.11
N TYR A 769 12.95 14.88 54.14
CA TYR A 769 13.43 15.93 55.02
C TYR A 769 14.74 15.51 55.73
N VAL A 770 14.76 14.33 56.34
CA VAL A 770 15.96 13.75 56.96
C VAL A 770 17.08 13.55 55.94
N LYS A 771 16.78 13.05 54.73
CA LYS A 771 17.79 12.88 53.66
C LYS A 771 18.43 14.20 53.24
N LEU A 772 17.64 15.28 53.11
CA LEU A 772 18.14 16.62 52.78
C LEU A 772 19.01 17.20 53.91
N LEU A 773 18.58 17.05 55.17
CA LEU A 773 19.36 17.48 56.33
C LEU A 773 20.69 16.71 56.45
N LEU A 774 20.66 15.38 56.29
CA LEU A 774 21.86 14.54 56.30
C LEU A 774 22.83 14.87 55.15
N GLN A 775 22.31 15.22 53.97
CA GLN A 775 23.16 15.69 52.86
C GLN A 775 23.79 17.06 53.13
N LYS A 776 23.07 17.99 53.79
CA LYS A 776 23.63 19.28 54.23
C LYS A 776 24.69 19.09 55.33
N LEU A 777 24.44 18.18 56.27
CA LEU A 777 25.41 17.76 57.29
C LEU A 777 26.69 17.23 56.65
N LYS A 778 26.58 16.30 55.69
CA LYS A 778 27.74 15.72 55.00
C LYS A 778 28.55 16.76 54.20
N LYS A 779 27.89 17.76 53.60
CA LYS A 779 28.55 18.90 52.96
C LYS A 779 29.26 19.80 53.98
N ARG A 780 28.66 20.07 55.14
CA ARG A 780 29.25 20.88 56.21
C ARG A 780 30.37 20.17 56.97
N GLU A 781 30.30 18.86 57.17
CA GLU A 781 31.39 18.04 57.74
C GLU A 781 32.62 18.05 56.83
N SER A 782 32.44 18.05 55.51
CA SER A 782 33.56 18.26 54.57
C SER A 782 34.18 19.67 54.64
N THR A 783 33.47 20.64 55.23
CA THR A 783 33.97 22.00 55.51
C THR A 783 34.49 22.19 56.95
N ARG A 784 34.13 21.30 57.88
CA ARG A 784 34.40 21.39 59.33
C ARG A 784 35.54 20.49 59.83
N GLN A 785 36.35 19.90 58.95
CA GLN A 785 37.52 19.10 59.37
C GLN A 785 38.63 19.91 60.08
N THR A 786 38.47 21.22 60.30
CA THR A 786 39.50 22.05 60.95
C THR A 786 39.15 22.64 62.32
N MET A 787 37.99 22.39 62.93
CA MET A 787 37.73 22.87 64.29
C MET A 787 36.87 21.94 65.15
N ARG A 788 37.55 21.38 66.15
CA ARG A 788 37.12 20.94 67.50
C ARG A 788 36.57 19.52 67.73
N ASN A 789 37.49 18.74 68.31
CA ASN A 789 37.30 17.96 69.55
C ASN A 789 36.56 18.75 70.66
N GLN A 790 35.89 18.00 71.54
CA GLN A 790 35.05 18.34 72.72
C GLN A 790 33.55 18.34 72.36
N SER A 791 32.69 17.51 72.94
CA SER A 791 32.72 16.78 74.22
C SER A 791 31.78 15.57 74.15
N SER A 792 32.11 14.51 74.88
CA SER A 792 31.27 13.32 75.09
C SER A 792 30.03 13.68 75.91
N MET A 793 28.89 13.87 75.25
CA MET A 793 27.60 13.85 75.94
C MET A 793 27.06 12.42 75.96
N TYR A 794 26.69 11.98 77.16
CA TYR A 794 25.98 10.74 77.46
C TYR A 794 24.75 10.61 76.55
N ILE A 795 24.69 9.53 75.76
CA ILE A 795 23.52 9.19 74.94
C ILE A 795 22.71 8.17 75.73
N ASP A 796 21.63 8.61 76.37
CA ASP A 796 20.61 7.68 76.85
C ASP A 796 19.96 7.01 75.64
N PHE A 797 19.84 5.69 75.71
CA PHE A 797 19.61 4.79 74.57
C PHE A 797 18.14 4.86 74.07
N LEU A 798 17.79 5.96 73.40
CA LEU A 798 16.60 6.09 72.56
C LEU A 798 17.06 6.64 71.19
N PRO A 799 17.23 5.77 70.18
CA PRO A 799 17.73 6.16 68.86
C PRO A 799 16.95 7.31 68.21
N LEU A 800 15.65 7.42 68.50
CA LEU A 800 14.80 8.47 67.98
C LEU A 800 15.10 9.83 68.64
N ASN A 801 15.16 9.92 69.98
CA ASN A 801 15.44 11.18 70.67
C ASN A 801 16.80 11.76 70.30
N TYR A 802 17.82 10.91 70.15
CA TYR A 802 19.13 11.32 69.68
C TYR A 802 19.10 11.83 68.24
N LEU A 803 18.36 11.14 67.36
CA LEU A 803 18.18 11.56 65.96
C LEU A 803 17.43 12.89 65.86
N ILE A 804 16.35 13.08 66.61
CA ILE A 804 15.57 14.32 66.65
C ILE A 804 16.43 15.46 67.18
N GLN A 805 17.16 15.27 68.29
CA GLN A 805 18.07 16.27 68.84
C GLN A 805 19.16 16.70 67.83
N MET A 806 19.77 15.73 67.13
CA MET A 806 20.75 15.99 66.07
C MET A 806 20.17 16.82 64.91
N LEU A 807 18.92 16.56 64.53
CA LEU A 807 18.24 17.27 63.44
C LEU A 807 17.81 18.67 63.86
N SER A 808 17.23 18.84 65.05
CA SER A 808 16.88 20.15 65.63
C SER A 808 18.08 21.08 65.78
N GLU A 809 19.24 20.55 66.21
CA GLU A 809 20.47 21.33 66.32
C GLU A 809 21.03 21.86 64.99
N GLU A 810 20.67 21.25 63.85
CA GLU A 810 21.05 21.75 62.53
C GLU A 810 19.99 22.67 61.92
N GLU A 811 18.71 22.50 62.29
CA GLU A 811 17.63 23.45 61.99
C GLU A 811 17.93 24.82 62.61
N ASP A 812 18.28 24.85 63.90
CA ASP A 812 18.61 26.09 64.65
C ASP A 812 19.83 26.84 64.08
N LYS A 813 20.71 26.14 63.36
CA LYS A 813 21.94 26.71 62.75
C LYS A 813 21.71 27.20 61.31
N ALA A 814 20.51 27.07 60.74
CA ALA A 814 20.18 27.53 59.40
C ALA A 814 19.60 28.95 59.42
N LEU A 815 20.30 29.93 58.85
CA LEU A 815 19.95 31.37 58.85
C LEU A 815 18.67 31.76 58.06
N ASN A 816 17.89 30.78 57.58
CA ASN A 816 16.51 30.92 57.11
C ASN A 816 15.97 29.51 56.80
N PRO A 817 15.09 28.94 57.64
CA PRO A 817 14.39 27.70 57.32
C PRO A 817 13.20 28.06 56.41
N PHE A 818 13.38 27.84 55.11
CA PHE A 818 12.39 27.74 54.03
C PHE A 818 10.96 28.25 54.29
N GLU A 819 10.60 29.34 53.61
CA GLU A 819 9.21 29.65 53.21
C GLU A 819 8.75 28.57 52.23
N ASP A 820 8.19 27.47 52.73
CA ASP A 820 7.08 26.68 52.15
C ASP A 820 6.96 25.36 52.93
N ASP A 821 5.85 25.25 53.66
CA ASP A 821 5.34 24.13 54.47
C ASP A 821 6.02 23.83 55.82
N ASN A 822 5.24 24.02 56.91
CA ASN A 822 5.53 23.78 58.33
C ASN A 822 6.02 22.34 58.64
N ILE A 823 7.23 21.97 58.25
CA ILE A 823 7.85 20.67 58.54
C ILE A 823 9.07 20.91 59.42
N ASP A 824 8.98 20.52 60.69
CA ASP A 824 10.02 20.67 61.71
C ASP A 824 10.42 19.32 62.32
N ALA A 825 11.47 19.30 63.15
CA ALA A 825 11.87 18.09 63.86
C ALA A 825 10.75 17.49 64.75
N ALA A 826 9.81 18.32 65.23
CA ALA A 826 8.64 17.87 65.99
C ALA A 826 7.65 17.08 65.12
N PHE A 827 7.41 17.50 63.88
CA PHE A 827 6.64 16.74 62.89
C PHE A 827 7.27 15.37 62.61
N LEU A 828 8.60 15.27 62.51
CA LEU A 828 9.28 13.98 62.31
C LEU A 828 9.09 13.03 63.49
N GLU A 829 9.17 13.56 64.72
CA GLU A 829 8.94 12.80 65.94
C GLU A 829 7.50 12.27 65.98
N GLU A 830 6.52 13.13 65.69
CA GLU A 830 5.11 12.76 65.65
C GLU A 830 4.83 11.67 64.61
N VAL A 831 5.41 11.79 63.42
CA VAL A 831 5.27 10.81 62.32
C VAL A 831 5.93 9.48 62.68
N ALA A 832 7.15 9.50 63.23
CA ALA A 832 7.87 8.30 63.65
C ALA A 832 7.13 7.57 64.79
N LEU A 833 6.56 8.31 65.75
CA LEU A 833 5.75 7.76 66.83
C LEU A 833 4.44 7.16 66.30
N LYS A 834 3.72 7.86 65.41
CA LYS A 834 2.52 7.33 64.74
C LYS A 834 2.81 6.05 63.97
N GLN A 835 3.90 5.98 63.20
CA GLN A 835 4.30 4.77 62.48
C GLN A 835 4.66 3.62 63.45
N THR A 836 5.31 3.92 64.57
CA THR A 836 5.66 2.92 65.59
C THR A 836 4.41 2.37 66.28
N ILE A 837 3.43 3.22 66.59
CA ILE A 837 2.12 2.81 67.15
C ILE A 837 1.38 1.87 66.18
N VAL A 838 1.41 2.16 64.88
CA VAL A 838 0.83 1.30 63.82
C VAL A 838 1.55 -0.05 63.75
N LEU A 839 2.89 -0.06 63.71
CA LEU A 839 3.70 -1.28 63.61
C LEU A 839 3.54 -2.18 64.85
N LEU A 840 3.35 -1.59 66.03
CA LEU A 840 3.11 -2.31 67.27
C LEU A 840 1.64 -2.74 67.46
N GLY A 841 0.74 -2.38 66.53
CA GLY A 841 -0.67 -2.72 66.62
C GLY A 841 -1.41 -2.04 67.78
N LEU A 842 -0.90 -0.89 68.26
CA LEU A 842 -1.42 -0.16 69.42
C LEU A 842 -2.51 0.85 69.06
N HIS A 843 -3.07 0.78 67.84
CA HIS A 843 -4.29 1.50 67.49
C HIS A 843 -5.48 0.90 68.26
N ASN A 844 -5.77 1.46 69.42
CA ASN A 844 -7.00 1.18 70.16
C ASN A 844 -8.22 1.71 69.37
N THR A 845 -9.23 0.85 69.24
CA THR A 845 -10.69 1.11 69.26
C THR A 845 -11.23 2.42 68.72
#